data_AF-A0A9W7XG83-F1
#
_entry.id   AF-A0A9W7XG83-F1
#
_cell.length_a   1.000
_cell.length_b   1.000
_cell.length_c   1.000
_cell.angle_alpha   90.00
_cell.angle_beta   90.00
_cell.angle_gamma   90.00
#
_symmetry.space_group_name_H-M   'P 1'
#
loop_
_entity.id
_entity.type
_entity.pdbx_description
1 polymer ?
#
loop_
_entity_poly.entity_id
_entity_poly.type
_entity_poly.pdbx_seq_one_letter_code
_entity_poly.pdbx_strand_id
1 'polypeptide(L)'
;MQLPKLYGMLNLDKVIVVTGYGEVGPYGNAETCWEMEAFGKFSVEGCIELAWIMGLIKHFNGVHPATGKHYIGWVDAKTNEPVVDMHIKPRYEEYILAHTGCRLIEPELASGYNPAKKHVLREIQIEHDMEPFETSMETALAFKQRNSDKVDIWDSSHGTGSWAVRFLKGALIRVPAAITADRLVAALIPTGWDARRFGIPDDIASQVDPIIHFTLVATVEALVRSGITDPYELYNYLHVSEVGNTIGCTVGGMQSMQETLRDRLLDKSIISNKMQECFISTIQAWVNMLLMSGSGPVKPVAGACATAAASIDTAIEVIQSGKARFMLAGGIESFTETSSTEFANMGATSNSKEDFAHGREPSEMSCPCTTTRRGFVEGQGASVVTLMSTSLAIEMGAPIYSIVAMSGTATDKQGRSVPAPGKGVLTSARKMKNKDLPVMHELDISYHRKQLKCRLEDLDNWKNEELMQIDDSDIEMTNGLEHKSIGVWKNRTNAHYKRQKQSLQDIWGNEFWKQDHYISPLRGSLAVWGLTADDIGLASFHGTSTVANDKNESDVLNAKLKHIGRTPGNVMPVVCQKWLTGHSKGAAAGYMLNGVIQSMRTGLIPGNRNADNIDPDFKQYDYALYLSKTIQTQGIKAALLTSFGFGQVGGELLIVHPDYLFAAVDPKEISDYNKKLAQRRNVLSLLARYSCWQSSICSGQRSSTIYC
;
A
#
# COMPACT_ATOMS: atom_id res chain seq x y z
N MET A 1 13.08 -3.48 -26.88
CA MET A 1 12.32 -4.47 -27.68
C MET A 1 11.41 -3.67 -28.62
N GLN A 2 11.60 -3.70 -29.94
CA GLN A 2 10.64 -3.06 -30.85
C GLN A 2 9.49 -4.03 -31.09
N LEU A 3 8.30 -3.73 -30.56
CA LEU A 3 7.04 -4.34 -30.98
C LEU A 3 6.38 -3.38 -31.99
N PRO A 4 6.84 -3.33 -33.26
CA PRO A 4 6.36 -2.34 -34.24
C PRO A 4 4.85 -2.40 -34.48
N LYS A 5 4.22 -3.52 -34.10
CA LYS A 5 2.77 -3.72 -34.21
C LYS A 5 1.95 -3.01 -33.13
N LEU A 6 2.55 -2.63 -32.00
CA LEU A 6 1.86 -1.95 -30.89
C LEU A 6 1.80 -0.42 -31.06
N TYR A 7 2.67 0.12 -31.93
CA TYR A 7 2.77 1.55 -32.17
C TYR A 7 1.43 2.20 -32.57
N GLY A 8 0.96 3.17 -31.79
CA GLY A 8 -0.30 3.90 -32.03
C GLY A 8 -1.58 3.10 -31.78
N MET A 9 -1.49 1.88 -31.24
CA MET A 9 -2.66 1.02 -31.01
C MET A 9 -3.47 1.44 -29.79
N LEU A 10 -2.82 1.98 -28.76
CA LEU A 10 -3.41 2.12 -27.43
C LEU A 10 -3.96 3.53 -27.20
N ASN A 11 -5.12 3.59 -26.55
CA ASN A 11 -5.57 4.80 -25.90
C ASN A 11 -4.83 4.94 -24.56
N LEU A 12 -3.85 5.85 -24.52
CA LEU A 12 -2.99 6.06 -23.36
C LEU A 12 -3.71 6.72 -22.17
N ASP A 13 -4.90 7.30 -22.37
CA ASP A 13 -5.70 7.85 -21.26
C ASP A 13 -6.29 6.73 -20.39
N LYS A 14 -6.49 5.52 -20.94
CA LYS A 14 -7.03 4.35 -20.21
C LYS A 14 -5.97 3.35 -19.73
N VAL A 15 -4.72 3.49 -20.18
CA VAL A 15 -3.60 2.68 -19.69
C VAL A 15 -3.11 3.27 -18.38
N ILE A 16 -3.13 2.48 -17.30
CA ILE A 16 -2.76 2.94 -15.97
C ILE A 16 -1.35 2.48 -15.62
N VAL A 17 -0.55 3.41 -15.11
CA VAL A 17 0.83 3.16 -14.71
C VAL A 17 1.06 3.53 -13.25
N VAL A 18 1.92 2.76 -12.60
CA VAL A 18 2.49 3.13 -11.30
C VAL A 18 3.66 4.07 -11.58
N THR A 19 3.52 5.32 -11.14
CA THR A 19 4.56 6.33 -11.33
C THR A 19 5.43 6.54 -10.11
N GLY A 20 5.03 5.99 -8.96
CA GLY A 20 5.71 6.13 -7.68
C GLY A 20 5.08 5.17 -6.67
N TYR A 21 5.87 4.78 -5.69
CA TYR A 21 5.46 3.90 -4.60
C TYR A 21 6.21 4.29 -3.34
N GLY A 22 5.66 4.02 -2.17
CA GLY A 22 6.23 4.37 -0.86
C GLY A 22 5.76 3.40 0.20
N GLU A 23 6.58 3.22 1.23
CA GLU A 23 6.34 2.21 2.26
C GLU A 23 6.91 2.64 3.60
N VAL A 24 6.15 2.37 4.66
CA VAL A 24 6.66 2.35 6.04
C VAL A 24 6.28 0.99 6.59
N GLY A 25 7.27 0.16 6.93
CA GLY A 25 7.06 -1.22 7.36
C GLY A 25 8.16 -1.71 8.29
N PRO A 26 8.19 -3.02 8.61
CA PRO A 26 9.09 -3.59 9.61
C PRO A 26 10.59 -3.47 9.29
N TYR A 27 10.92 -3.24 8.03
CA TYR A 27 12.29 -3.06 7.54
C TYR A 27 12.58 -1.63 7.11
N GLY A 28 11.80 -0.64 7.59
CA GLY A 28 11.95 0.76 7.23
C GLY A 28 11.09 1.10 6.02
N ASN A 29 11.72 1.43 4.90
CA ASN A 29 11.03 1.79 3.66
C ASN A 29 11.21 0.75 2.55
N ALA A 30 10.70 1.03 1.36
CA ALA A 30 10.71 0.06 0.27
C ALA A 30 12.12 -0.38 -0.17
N GLU A 31 13.14 0.50 -0.11
CA GLU A 31 14.50 0.17 -0.57
C GLU A 31 15.23 -0.70 0.45
N THR A 32 15.15 -0.33 1.74
CA THR A 32 15.70 -1.12 2.85
C THR A 32 15.00 -2.48 3.00
N CYS A 33 13.68 -2.53 2.82
CA CYS A 33 12.91 -3.78 2.72
C CYS A 33 13.40 -4.67 1.57
N TRP A 34 13.62 -4.09 0.38
CA TRP A 34 14.13 -4.82 -0.79
C TRP A 34 15.55 -5.35 -0.59
N GLU A 35 16.44 -4.61 0.05
CA GLU A 35 17.78 -5.12 0.34
C GLU A 35 17.74 -6.39 1.17
N MET A 36 16.90 -6.39 2.21
CA MET A 36 16.73 -7.57 3.05
C MET A 36 15.98 -8.69 2.30
N GLU A 37 14.96 -8.37 1.51
CA GLU A 37 14.21 -9.36 0.73
C GLU A 37 15.10 -10.04 -0.32
N ALA A 38 15.76 -9.27 -1.18
CA ALA A 38 16.53 -9.78 -2.29
C ALA A 38 17.90 -10.34 -1.88
N PHE A 39 18.62 -9.66 -0.97
CA PHE A 39 20.02 -9.99 -0.65
C PHE A 39 20.23 -10.58 0.75
N GLY A 40 19.29 -10.35 1.68
CA GLY A 40 19.37 -10.87 3.05
C GLY A 40 20.41 -10.16 3.92
N LYS A 41 20.85 -8.97 3.50
CA LYS A 41 21.78 -8.10 4.21
C LYS A 41 21.62 -6.68 3.69
N PHE A 42 21.89 -5.70 4.55
CA PHE A 42 21.90 -4.30 4.14
C PHE A 42 23.20 -3.91 3.44
N SER A 43 23.14 -2.94 2.54
CA SER A 43 24.31 -2.20 2.07
C SER A 43 24.79 -1.22 3.14
N VAL A 44 25.81 -0.41 2.85
CA VAL A 44 26.20 0.69 3.74
C VAL A 44 25.10 1.75 3.72
N GLU A 45 24.55 2.03 2.55
CA GLU A 45 23.46 2.98 2.31
C GLU A 45 22.20 2.57 3.08
N GLY A 46 21.80 1.30 3.00
CA GLY A 46 20.66 0.77 3.75
C GLY A 46 20.86 0.84 5.26
N CYS A 47 22.07 0.58 5.76
CA CYS A 47 22.40 0.77 7.17
C CYS A 47 22.36 2.24 7.59
N ILE A 48 22.82 3.18 6.75
CA ILE A 48 22.74 4.62 7.02
C ILE A 48 21.29 5.07 7.10
N GLU A 49 20.48 4.65 6.13
CA GLU A 49 19.07 4.97 6.08
C GLU A 49 18.34 4.43 7.31
N LEU A 50 18.53 3.15 7.67
CA LEU A 50 17.93 2.58 8.87
C LEU A 50 18.47 3.21 10.16
N ALA A 51 19.76 3.48 10.26
CA ALA A 51 20.32 4.16 11.43
C ALA A 51 19.69 5.55 11.62
N TRP A 52 19.42 6.28 10.54
CA TRP A 52 18.70 7.54 10.59
C TRP A 52 17.23 7.34 10.94
N ILE A 53 16.52 6.42 10.27
CA ILE A 53 15.11 6.07 10.54
C ILE A 53 14.91 5.66 12.00
N MET A 54 15.87 4.98 12.62
CA MET A 54 15.83 4.52 14.01
C MET A 54 16.36 5.56 15.01
N GLY A 55 16.86 6.71 14.54
CA GLY A 55 17.37 7.77 15.40
C GLY A 55 18.69 7.43 16.09
N LEU A 56 19.48 6.52 15.52
CA LEU A 56 20.82 6.17 16.00
C LEU A 56 21.84 7.22 15.57
N ILE A 57 21.63 7.83 14.41
CA ILE A 57 22.41 8.93 13.87
C ILE A 57 21.53 10.13 13.55
N LYS A 58 22.14 11.31 13.55
CA LYS A 58 21.53 12.55 13.06
C LYS A 58 22.56 13.35 12.28
N HIS A 59 22.11 14.13 11.30
CA HIS A 59 23.00 15.00 10.55
C HIS A 59 23.38 16.22 11.42
N PHE A 60 24.64 16.60 11.40
CA PHE A 60 25.18 17.76 12.09
C PHE A 60 25.86 18.69 11.09
N ASN A 61 25.60 19.99 11.21
CA ASN A 61 26.27 21.03 10.43
C ASN A 61 26.52 22.24 11.34
N GLY A 62 27.77 22.45 11.73
CA GLY A 62 28.16 23.59 12.56
C GLY A 62 29.45 23.37 13.34
N VAL A 63 29.65 24.17 14.38
CA VAL A 63 30.81 24.02 15.29
C VAL A 63 30.53 22.91 16.29
N HIS A 64 31.33 21.84 16.23
CA HIS A 64 31.13 20.65 17.03
C HIS A 64 31.48 20.89 18.52
N PRO A 65 30.58 20.60 19.49
CA PRO A 65 30.76 20.96 20.89
C PRO A 65 32.03 20.38 21.53
N ALA A 66 32.38 19.13 21.20
CA ALA A 66 33.52 18.43 21.82
C ALA A 66 34.89 18.79 21.21
N THR A 67 34.93 19.24 19.96
CA THR A 67 36.21 19.46 19.24
C THR A 67 36.47 20.94 18.94
N GLY A 68 35.45 21.80 19.05
CA GLY A 68 35.52 23.22 18.68
C GLY A 68 35.74 23.47 17.19
N LYS A 69 35.74 22.42 16.36
CA LYS A 69 35.95 22.51 14.91
C LYS A 69 34.62 22.45 14.18
N HIS A 70 34.57 23.08 13.01
CA HIS A 70 33.44 22.91 12.11
C HIS A 70 33.37 21.46 11.62
N TYR A 71 32.20 20.83 11.74
CA TYR A 71 31.93 19.47 11.29
C TYR A 71 30.63 19.45 10.49
N ILE A 72 30.64 18.68 9.40
CA ILE A 72 29.47 18.43 8.55
C ILE A 72 29.43 16.92 8.30
N GLY A 73 28.34 16.27 8.70
CA GLY A 73 28.16 14.84 8.50
C GLY A 73 27.32 14.21 9.60
N TRP A 74 27.36 12.88 9.69
CA TRP A 74 26.62 12.14 10.70
C TRP A 74 27.29 12.24 12.08
N VAL A 75 26.47 12.35 13.11
CA VAL A 75 26.87 12.16 14.50
C VAL A 75 25.98 11.10 15.14
N ASP A 76 26.50 10.37 16.10
CA ASP A 76 25.72 9.50 16.99
C ASP A 76 24.69 10.37 17.74
N ALA A 77 23.42 9.97 17.69
CA ALA A 77 22.34 10.81 18.19
C ALA A 77 22.38 11.03 19.71
N LYS A 78 22.96 10.09 20.47
CA LYS A 78 23.04 10.12 21.93
C LYS A 78 24.28 10.86 22.40
N THR A 79 25.45 10.53 21.86
CA THR A 79 26.75 11.04 22.30
C THR A 79 27.17 12.31 21.56
N ASN A 80 26.55 12.59 20.42
CA ASN A 80 26.99 13.59 19.43
C ASN A 80 28.39 13.32 18.86
N GLU A 81 28.98 12.14 19.04
CA GLU A 81 30.28 11.85 18.43
C GLU A 81 30.18 11.79 16.90
N PRO A 82 31.14 12.36 16.15
CA PRO A 82 31.22 12.19 14.70
C PRO A 82 31.29 10.73 14.28
N VAL A 83 30.45 10.32 13.33
CA VAL A 83 30.48 8.98 12.74
C VAL A 83 30.56 9.12 11.22
N VAL A 84 31.59 8.54 10.63
CA VAL A 84 31.75 8.47 9.17
C VAL A 84 30.96 7.29 8.61
N ASP A 85 30.47 7.42 7.38
CA ASP A 85 29.60 6.46 6.68
C ASP A 85 30.08 5.01 6.78
N MET A 86 31.37 4.77 6.52
CA MET A 86 32.00 3.43 6.58
C MET A 86 31.97 2.78 7.98
N HIS A 87 31.79 3.56 9.05
CA HIS A 87 31.70 3.05 10.41
C HIS A 87 30.26 2.87 10.90
N ILE A 88 29.26 3.41 10.19
CA ILE A 88 27.84 3.29 10.58
C ILE A 88 27.43 1.82 10.58
N LYS A 89 27.74 1.09 9.51
CA LYS A 89 27.39 -0.32 9.39
C LYS A 89 28.02 -1.18 10.52
N PRO A 90 29.36 -1.20 10.72
CA PRO A 90 29.97 -1.95 11.83
C PRO A 90 29.48 -1.54 13.23
N ARG A 91 29.07 -0.28 13.42
CA ARG A 91 28.66 0.25 14.73
C ARG A 91 27.21 -0.06 15.07
N TYR A 92 26.31 -0.10 14.08
CA TYR A 92 24.87 -0.13 14.33
C TYR A 92 24.13 -1.32 13.69
N GLU A 93 24.72 -2.07 12.76
CA GLU A 93 24.00 -3.16 12.05
C GLU A 93 23.45 -4.23 13.01
N GLU A 94 24.20 -4.61 14.04
CA GLU A 94 23.73 -5.58 15.06
C GLU A 94 22.45 -5.08 15.76
N TYR A 95 22.43 -3.82 16.18
CA TYR A 95 21.25 -3.20 16.79
C TYR A 95 20.10 -3.08 15.78
N ILE A 96 20.39 -2.68 14.53
CA ILE A 96 19.38 -2.56 13.48
C ILE A 96 18.71 -3.92 13.25
N LEU A 97 19.49 -5.00 13.10
CA LEU A 97 18.95 -6.35 12.89
C LEU A 97 18.14 -6.85 14.08
N ALA A 98 18.55 -6.54 15.31
CA ALA A 98 17.81 -6.92 16.51
C ALA A 98 16.45 -6.20 16.66
N HIS A 99 16.32 -5.01 16.06
CA HIS A 99 15.18 -4.11 16.22
C HIS A 99 14.43 -3.79 14.91
N THR A 100 14.52 -4.69 13.93
CA THR A 100 13.75 -4.66 12.67
C THR A 100 13.10 -6.02 12.40
N GLY A 101 12.12 -6.06 11.49
CA GLY A 101 11.45 -7.29 11.09
C GLY A 101 10.55 -7.95 12.15
N CYS A 102 10.36 -9.27 12.00
CA CYS A 102 9.58 -10.10 12.93
C CYS A 102 10.40 -10.37 14.20
N ARG A 103 9.96 -9.84 15.33
CA ARG A 103 10.66 -9.93 16.63
C ARG A 103 9.69 -9.91 17.79
N LEU A 104 10.21 -10.06 19.01
CA LEU A 104 9.40 -9.96 20.22
C LEU A 104 8.69 -8.61 20.29
N ILE A 105 7.46 -8.60 20.81
CA ILE A 105 6.68 -7.37 20.95
C ILE A 105 7.39 -6.44 21.94
N GLU A 106 7.75 -5.25 21.44
CA GLU A 106 8.32 -4.16 22.20
C GLU A 106 7.17 -3.26 22.70
N PRO A 107 6.91 -3.18 24.02
CA PRO A 107 5.77 -2.43 24.57
C PRO A 107 5.75 -0.95 24.15
N GLU A 108 6.92 -0.35 23.95
CA GLU A 108 7.07 1.05 23.53
C GLU A 108 6.46 1.32 22.15
N LEU A 109 6.42 0.31 21.28
CA LEU A 109 5.85 0.39 19.93
C LEU A 109 4.39 -0.08 19.86
N ALA A 110 3.86 -0.62 20.96
CA ALA A 110 2.52 -1.18 21.07
C ALA A 110 1.70 -0.51 22.19
N SER A 111 1.92 0.78 22.41
CA SER A 111 1.19 1.61 23.39
C SER A 111 1.18 1.04 24.81
N GLY A 112 2.34 0.50 25.24
CA GLY A 112 2.54 -0.12 26.56
C GLY A 112 2.06 -1.57 26.65
N TYR A 113 1.61 -2.19 25.55
CA TYR A 113 1.17 -3.58 25.56
C TYR A 113 2.32 -4.54 25.84
N ASN A 114 2.23 -5.24 26.97
CA ASN A 114 3.11 -6.35 27.32
C ASN A 114 2.31 -7.67 27.29
N PRO A 115 2.56 -8.56 26.31
CA PRO A 115 1.89 -9.86 26.21
C PRO A 115 2.03 -10.72 27.47
N ALA A 116 3.15 -10.61 28.19
CA ALA A 116 3.37 -11.38 29.41
C ALA A 116 2.50 -10.91 30.59
N LYS A 117 2.01 -9.67 30.55
CA LYS A 117 1.24 -9.00 31.60
C LYS A 117 0.01 -8.28 31.02
N LYS A 118 -0.78 -8.98 30.22
CA LYS A 118 -1.98 -8.41 29.60
C LYS A 118 -3.00 -8.03 30.68
N HIS A 119 -3.41 -6.77 30.71
CA HIS A 119 -4.31 -6.22 31.73
C HIS A 119 -5.76 -6.61 31.45
N VAL A 120 -6.46 -7.13 32.47
CA VAL A 120 -7.90 -7.40 32.43
C VAL A 120 -8.58 -6.88 33.69
N LEU A 121 -9.88 -6.59 33.59
CA LEU A 121 -10.72 -6.26 34.73
C LEU A 121 -11.68 -7.41 34.99
N ARG A 122 -11.72 -7.90 36.23
CA ARG A 122 -12.71 -8.89 36.67
C ARG A 122 -13.74 -8.23 37.55
N GLU A 123 -15.00 -8.39 37.20
CA GLU A 123 -16.10 -7.96 38.05
C GLU A 123 -16.28 -8.98 39.17
N ILE A 124 -16.29 -8.50 40.41
CA ILE A 124 -16.51 -9.30 41.61
C ILE A 124 -17.57 -8.65 42.48
N GLN A 125 -18.30 -9.47 43.23
CA GLN A 125 -19.24 -9.00 44.23
C GLN A 125 -18.56 -8.93 45.59
N ILE A 126 -18.79 -7.83 46.30
CA ILE A 126 -18.30 -7.63 47.66
C ILE A 126 -19.11 -8.53 48.62
N GLU A 127 -18.42 -9.38 49.38
CA GLU A 127 -19.06 -10.32 50.32
C GLU A 127 -19.32 -9.73 51.72
N HIS A 128 -18.61 -8.66 52.07
CA HIS A 128 -18.67 -7.95 53.36
C HIS A 128 -18.53 -6.45 53.15
N ASP A 129 -19.19 -5.64 53.96
CA ASP A 129 -19.05 -4.17 53.89
C ASP A 129 -17.57 -3.77 53.95
N MET A 130 -17.14 -2.91 53.02
CA MET A 130 -15.77 -2.42 52.96
C MET A 130 -15.52 -1.35 54.03
N GLU A 131 -14.25 -1.10 54.34
CA GLU A 131 -13.87 0.08 55.10
C GLU A 131 -14.20 1.36 54.32
N PRO A 132 -14.70 2.42 54.99
CA PRO A 132 -14.94 3.69 54.34
C PRO A 132 -13.64 4.32 53.83
N PHE A 133 -13.71 5.02 52.70
CA PHE A 133 -12.62 5.85 52.19
C PHE A 133 -13.12 7.23 51.80
N GLU A 134 -12.20 8.18 51.68
CA GLU A 134 -12.52 9.58 51.40
C GLU A 134 -12.37 9.95 49.93
N THR A 135 -13.26 10.80 49.42
CA THR A 135 -13.24 11.35 48.06
C THR A 135 -14.02 12.68 47.98
N SER A 136 -14.13 13.28 46.80
CA SER A 136 -14.96 14.47 46.56
C SER A 136 -16.45 14.14 46.63
N MET A 137 -17.27 15.15 46.94
CA MET A 137 -18.74 15.02 46.91
C MET A 137 -19.27 14.48 45.59
N GLU A 138 -18.73 14.99 44.47
CA GLU A 138 -19.12 14.60 43.12
C GLU A 138 -18.86 13.11 42.86
N THR A 139 -17.66 12.63 43.20
CA THR A 139 -17.30 11.23 43.04
C THR A 139 -18.08 10.32 43.99
N ALA A 140 -18.32 10.74 45.24
CA ALA A 140 -19.15 10.00 46.19
C ALA A 140 -20.59 9.83 45.67
N LEU A 141 -21.19 10.90 45.15
CA LEU A 141 -22.51 10.87 44.51
C LEU A 141 -22.52 9.95 43.28
N ALA A 142 -21.48 9.98 42.44
CA ALA A 142 -21.36 9.09 41.28
C ALA A 142 -21.33 7.61 41.70
N PHE A 143 -20.57 7.26 42.75
CA PHE A 143 -20.56 5.89 43.29
C PHE A 143 -21.93 5.47 43.83
N LYS A 144 -22.61 6.35 44.57
CA LYS A 144 -23.97 6.12 45.08
C LYS A 144 -24.97 5.95 43.94
N GLN A 145 -24.89 6.76 42.89
CA GLN A 145 -25.78 6.68 41.73
C GLN A 145 -25.60 5.36 40.96
N ARG A 146 -24.36 4.86 40.84
CA ARG A 146 -24.09 3.59 40.15
C ARG A 146 -24.52 2.37 40.96
N ASN A 147 -24.41 2.41 42.29
CA ASN A 147 -24.58 1.24 43.16
C ASN A 147 -25.83 1.31 44.07
N SER A 148 -26.61 2.39 43.98
CA SER A 148 -27.88 2.58 44.68
C SER A 148 -27.79 2.37 46.20
N ASP A 149 -28.54 1.40 46.75
CA ASP A 149 -28.56 1.04 48.16
C ASP A 149 -27.31 0.30 48.62
N LYS A 150 -26.39 -0.07 47.71
CA LYS A 150 -25.17 -0.84 48.01
C LYS A 150 -23.93 0.02 48.27
N VAL A 151 -24.07 1.34 48.34
CA VAL A 151 -23.00 2.27 48.74
C VAL A 151 -23.58 3.28 49.72
N ASP A 152 -22.94 3.50 50.86
CA ASP A 152 -23.26 4.62 51.75
C ASP A 152 -22.31 5.77 51.52
N ILE A 153 -22.82 7.00 51.60
CA ILE A 153 -22.02 8.22 51.53
C ILE A 153 -22.43 9.18 52.64
N TRP A 154 -21.46 9.87 53.23
CA TRP A 154 -21.72 10.91 54.22
C TRP A 154 -20.60 11.94 54.23
N ASP A 155 -20.92 13.15 54.69
CA ASP A 155 -19.94 14.22 54.89
C ASP A 155 -18.97 13.83 56.02
N SER A 156 -17.68 13.70 55.70
CA SER A 156 -16.59 13.44 56.65
C SER A 156 -15.72 14.67 56.89
N SER A 157 -16.09 15.81 56.31
CA SER A 157 -15.16 16.87 55.97
C SER A 157 -14.49 17.58 57.14
N HIS A 158 -15.10 17.63 58.33
CA HIS A 158 -14.65 18.51 59.43
C HIS A 158 -14.27 19.94 58.94
N GLY A 159 -14.86 20.42 57.84
CA GLY A 159 -14.54 21.71 57.20
C GLY A 159 -13.68 21.69 55.92
N THR A 160 -13.25 20.52 55.41
CA THR A 160 -12.33 20.39 54.24
C THR A 160 -13.00 20.04 52.90
N GLY A 161 -14.31 19.78 52.88
CA GLY A 161 -15.06 19.32 51.69
C GLY A 161 -14.93 17.84 51.31
N SER A 162 -14.29 17.00 52.15
CA SER A 162 -14.14 15.55 51.95
C SER A 162 -15.42 14.75 52.28
N TRP A 163 -15.75 13.75 51.47
CA TRP A 163 -16.89 12.84 51.65
C TRP A 163 -16.41 11.40 51.83
N ALA A 164 -16.94 10.71 52.84
CA ALA A 164 -16.69 9.30 53.05
C ALA A 164 -17.65 8.44 52.22
N VAL A 165 -17.12 7.37 51.64
CA VAL A 165 -17.83 6.39 50.81
C VAL A 165 -17.57 5.00 51.36
N ARG A 166 -18.62 4.22 51.56
CA ARG A 166 -18.55 2.81 51.97
C ARG A 166 -19.32 1.93 51.01
N PHE A 167 -18.63 1.02 50.34
CA PHE A 167 -19.29 -0.04 49.56
C PHE A 167 -19.80 -1.13 50.49
N LEU A 168 -21.07 -1.50 50.35
CA LEU A 168 -21.74 -2.50 51.17
C LEU A 168 -21.70 -3.88 50.51
N LYS A 169 -21.99 -4.91 51.31
CA LYS A 169 -22.19 -6.28 50.83
C LYS A 169 -23.18 -6.31 49.66
N GLY A 170 -22.78 -6.99 48.60
CA GLY A 170 -23.55 -7.14 47.38
C GLY A 170 -23.24 -6.11 46.29
N ALA A 171 -22.48 -5.05 46.59
CA ALA A 171 -21.99 -4.12 45.56
C ALA A 171 -21.02 -4.82 44.60
N LEU A 172 -20.98 -4.36 43.34
CA LEU A 172 -20.08 -4.88 42.31
C LEU A 172 -18.90 -3.95 42.13
N ILE A 173 -17.68 -4.50 42.16
CA ILE A 173 -16.46 -3.77 41.86
C ILE A 173 -15.67 -4.49 40.76
N ARG A 174 -14.82 -3.74 40.06
CA ARG A 174 -13.92 -4.27 39.03
C ARG A 174 -12.50 -4.25 39.54
N VAL A 175 -11.87 -5.42 39.65
CA VAL A 175 -10.50 -5.58 40.14
C VAL A 175 -9.55 -5.82 38.97
N PRO A 176 -8.47 -5.02 38.84
CA PRO A 176 -7.40 -5.29 37.88
C PRO A 176 -6.72 -6.63 38.15
N ALA A 177 -6.52 -7.41 37.07
CA ALA A 177 -5.74 -8.62 37.07
C ALA A 177 -4.86 -8.68 35.81
N ALA A 178 -3.91 -9.61 35.78
CA ALA A 178 -3.06 -9.84 34.63
C ALA A 178 -3.22 -11.28 34.14
N ILE A 179 -3.20 -11.45 32.82
CA ILE A 179 -3.12 -12.75 32.15
C ILE A 179 -1.95 -12.75 31.17
N THR A 180 -1.43 -13.93 30.86
CA THR A 180 -0.35 -14.09 29.89
C THR A 180 -0.94 -14.45 28.54
N ALA A 181 -0.67 -13.63 27.52
CA ALA A 181 -0.96 -13.96 26.12
C ALA A 181 0.04 -14.99 25.58
N ASP A 182 -0.31 -15.63 24.47
CA ASP A 182 0.49 -16.64 23.79
C ASP A 182 1.06 -16.16 22.44
N ARG A 183 0.64 -14.98 21.98
CA ARG A 183 1.24 -14.23 20.86
C ARG A 183 2.26 -13.24 21.40
N LEU A 184 3.54 -13.57 21.24
CA LEU A 184 4.68 -12.81 21.79
C LEU A 184 5.49 -12.08 20.71
N VAL A 185 5.24 -12.38 19.44
CA VAL A 185 6.01 -11.90 18.28
C VAL A 185 5.10 -11.11 17.34
N ALA A 186 5.64 -10.04 16.78
CA ALA A 186 5.00 -9.23 15.75
C ALA A 186 6.05 -8.67 14.77
N ALA A 187 5.60 -8.29 13.57
CA ALA A 187 6.41 -7.54 12.61
C ALA A 187 6.21 -6.04 12.82
N LEU A 188 7.05 -5.46 13.67
CA LEU A 188 6.94 -4.07 14.10
C LEU A 188 7.83 -3.16 13.24
N ILE A 189 7.40 -1.93 13.04
CA ILE A 189 8.22 -0.84 12.46
C ILE A 189 9.55 -0.73 13.26
N PRO A 190 10.68 -0.33 12.63
CA PRO A 190 11.96 -0.22 13.30
C PRO A 190 11.88 0.60 14.59
N THR A 191 12.51 0.10 15.65
CA THR A 191 12.52 0.78 16.95
C THR A 191 13.23 2.12 16.84
N GLY A 192 12.61 3.18 17.37
CA GLY A 192 13.11 4.56 17.25
C GLY A 192 12.61 5.33 16.02
N TRP A 193 11.76 4.71 15.19
CA TRP A 193 11.00 5.41 14.15
C TRP A 193 10.15 6.54 14.76
N ASP A 194 10.27 7.74 14.19
CA ASP A 194 9.50 8.91 14.62
C ASP A 194 9.10 9.76 13.41
N ALA A 195 7.80 10.05 13.31
CA ALA A 195 7.19 10.91 12.31
C ALA A 195 7.88 12.28 12.21
N ARG A 196 8.32 12.83 13.34
CA ARG A 196 8.98 14.14 13.43
C ARG A 196 10.29 14.19 12.65
N ARG A 197 11.00 13.06 12.59
CA ARG A 197 12.26 12.97 11.83
C ARG A 197 12.04 13.12 10.32
N PHE A 198 10.85 12.77 9.85
CA PHE A 198 10.43 13.00 8.47
C PHE A 198 9.88 14.42 8.26
N GLY A 199 9.79 15.26 9.30
CA GLY A 199 9.31 16.64 9.20
C GLY A 199 7.82 16.82 9.45
N ILE A 200 7.14 15.84 10.05
CA ILE A 200 5.78 16.00 10.55
C ILE A 200 5.82 16.88 11.82
N PRO A 201 5.10 18.01 11.87
CA PRO A 201 5.07 18.89 13.03
C PRO A 201 4.59 18.23 14.34
N ASP A 202 5.07 18.71 15.49
CA ASP A 202 4.79 18.14 16.82
C ASP A 202 3.31 18.15 17.20
N ASP A 203 2.58 19.19 16.80
CA ASP A 203 1.13 19.32 17.03
C ASP A 203 0.35 18.25 16.27
N ILE A 204 0.70 18.00 15.01
CA ILE A 204 0.11 16.90 14.23
C ILE A 204 0.53 15.55 14.84
N ALA A 205 1.82 15.36 15.10
CA ALA A 205 2.37 14.10 15.59
C ALA A 205 1.83 13.66 16.97
N SER A 206 1.27 14.59 17.75
CA SER A 206 0.66 14.31 19.06
C SER A 206 -0.86 14.17 19.00
N GLN A 207 -1.51 14.69 17.95
CA GLN A 207 -2.97 14.70 17.84
C GLN A 207 -3.53 13.43 17.16
N VAL A 208 -2.91 13.02 16.05
CA VAL A 208 -3.46 12.01 15.13
C VAL A 208 -3.19 10.57 15.58
N ASP A 209 -3.90 9.60 14.99
CA ASP A 209 -3.57 8.19 15.19
C ASP A 209 -2.24 7.81 14.51
N PRO A 210 -1.40 6.91 15.08
CA PRO A 210 -0.13 6.55 14.46
C PRO A 210 -0.21 6.05 13.01
N ILE A 211 -1.34 5.47 12.60
CA ILE A 211 -1.55 5.06 11.20
C ILE A 211 -1.44 6.24 10.22
N ILE A 212 -1.77 7.45 10.66
CA ILE A 212 -1.68 8.68 9.86
C ILE A 212 -0.22 9.04 9.62
N HIS A 213 0.65 8.86 10.63
CA HIS A 213 2.09 9.10 10.49
C HIS A 213 2.69 8.24 9.38
N PHE A 214 2.41 6.93 9.41
CA PHE A 214 2.93 5.99 8.41
C PHE A 214 2.38 6.32 7.02
N THR A 215 1.11 6.70 6.93
CA THR A 215 0.47 7.04 5.65
C THR A 215 1.03 8.31 5.04
N LEU A 216 1.25 9.36 5.84
CA LEU A 216 1.85 10.61 5.36
C LEU A 216 3.26 10.37 4.82
N VAL A 217 4.10 9.66 5.57
CA VAL A 217 5.48 9.35 5.15
C VAL A 217 5.48 8.47 3.89
N ALA A 218 4.67 7.40 3.84
CA ALA A 218 4.57 6.55 2.66
C ALA A 218 4.03 7.32 1.43
N THR A 219 3.12 8.27 1.62
CA THR A 219 2.61 9.13 0.54
C THR A 219 3.70 10.04 0.00
N VAL A 220 4.46 10.69 0.88
CA VAL A 220 5.57 11.55 0.46
C VAL A 220 6.65 10.74 -0.26
N GLU A 221 7.02 9.57 0.24
CA GLU A 221 7.94 8.68 -0.48
C GLU A 221 7.42 8.32 -1.87
N ALA A 222 6.13 8.02 -2.01
CA ALA A 222 5.52 7.70 -3.29
C ALA A 222 5.58 8.87 -4.28
N LEU A 223 5.28 10.09 -3.81
CA LEU A 223 5.36 11.32 -4.61
C LEU A 223 6.78 11.65 -5.03
N VAL A 224 7.73 11.60 -4.09
CA VAL A 224 9.17 11.81 -4.36
C VAL A 224 9.68 10.78 -5.36
N ARG A 225 9.31 9.51 -5.20
CA ARG A 225 9.66 8.44 -6.15
C ARG A 225 9.00 8.64 -7.53
N SER A 226 7.91 9.39 -7.61
CA SER A 226 7.25 9.88 -8.83
C SER A 226 7.87 11.14 -9.44
N GLY A 227 8.90 11.72 -8.81
CA GLY A 227 9.47 12.99 -9.27
C GLY A 227 8.58 14.20 -9.02
N ILE A 228 7.67 14.09 -8.05
CA ILE A 228 6.79 15.14 -7.56
C ILE A 228 7.29 15.54 -6.17
N THR A 229 8.00 16.65 -6.10
CA THR A 229 8.58 17.16 -4.84
C THR A 229 7.66 18.17 -4.16
N ASP A 230 6.83 18.85 -4.95
CA ASP A 230 5.72 19.66 -4.50
C ASP A 230 4.45 19.08 -5.12
N PRO A 231 3.51 18.52 -4.32
CA PRO A 231 2.26 17.96 -4.84
C PRO A 231 1.45 18.94 -5.70
N TYR A 232 1.61 20.25 -5.49
CA TYR A 232 0.84 21.27 -6.18
C TYR A 232 1.29 21.42 -7.63
N GLU A 233 2.43 20.85 -8.02
CA GLU A 233 2.85 20.74 -9.42
C GLU A 233 1.78 20.04 -10.27
N LEU A 234 1.03 19.09 -9.71
CA LEU A 234 -0.07 18.39 -10.40
C LEU A 234 -1.07 19.36 -11.01
N TYR A 235 -1.32 20.51 -10.37
CA TYR A 235 -2.30 21.49 -10.81
C TYR A 235 -1.84 22.37 -11.97
N ASN A 236 -0.58 22.25 -12.38
CA ASN A 236 -0.12 22.80 -13.66
C ASN A 236 -0.60 21.96 -14.86
N TYR A 237 -0.95 20.68 -14.62
CA TYR A 237 -1.36 19.73 -15.66
C TYR A 237 -2.83 19.32 -15.55
N LEU A 238 -3.40 19.40 -14.34
CA LEU A 238 -4.70 18.86 -14.01
C LEU A 238 -5.60 19.91 -13.37
N HIS A 239 -6.90 19.77 -13.58
CA HIS A 239 -7.85 20.48 -12.75
C HIS A 239 -7.84 19.90 -11.33
N VAL A 240 -8.11 20.72 -10.31
CA VAL A 240 -8.13 20.27 -8.90
C VAL A 240 -9.09 19.10 -8.64
N SER A 241 -10.10 18.92 -9.48
CA SER A 241 -11.05 17.80 -9.40
C SER A 241 -10.54 16.48 -9.97
N GLU A 242 -9.36 16.46 -10.60
CA GLU A 242 -8.81 15.26 -11.26
C GLU A 242 -7.69 14.59 -10.45
N VAL A 243 -7.46 15.06 -9.23
CA VAL A 243 -6.51 14.52 -8.25
C VAL A 243 -7.31 13.90 -7.11
N GLY A 244 -7.23 12.58 -6.96
CA GLY A 244 -8.04 11.83 -5.98
C GLY A 244 -7.25 10.84 -5.13
N ASN A 245 -7.94 10.19 -4.19
CA ASN A 245 -7.36 9.27 -3.23
C ASN A 245 -8.32 8.10 -2.89
N THR A 246 -7.77 6.89 -2.82
CA THR A 246 -8.45 5.62 -2.49
C THR A 246 -7.77 4.82 -1.38
N ILE A 247 -6.73 5.36 -0.71
CA ILE A 247 -5.98 4.69 0.37
C ILE A 247 -6.96 4.11 1.40
N GLY A 248 -6.84 2.83 1.69
CA GLY A 248 -7.77 2.11 2.56
C GLY A 248 -7.14 1.63 3.87
N CYS A 249 -8.00 1.14 4.77
CA CYS A 249 -7.62 0.47 6.02
C CYS A 249 -8.67 -0.61 6.35
N THR A 250 -8.31 -1.63 7.14
CA THR A 250 -9.31 -2.64 7.55
C THR A 250 -10.27 -2.09 8.60
N VAL A 251 -9.74 -1.49 9.66
CA VAL A 251 -10.53 -1.13 10.85
C VAL A 251 -10.47 0.37 11.18
N GLY A 252 -9.49 1.11 10.63
CA GLY A 252 -9.25 2.52 10.95
C GLY A 252 -8.26 2.70 12.11
N GLY A 253 -8.33 3.83 12.82
CA GLY A 253 -7.44 4.17 13.93
C GLY A 253 -7.71 3.32 15.17
N MET A 254 -7.13 2.12 15.22
CA MET A 254 -7.36 1.19 16.34
C MET A 254 -6.87 1.70 17.69
N GLN A 255 -5.78 2.47 17.73
CA GLN A 255 -5.33 3.08 18.98
C GLN A 255 -6.33 4.12 19.48
N SER A 256 -6.75 5.03 18.59
CA SER A 256 -7.77 6.04 18.91
C SER A 256 -9.11 5.39 19.31
N MET A 257 -9.43 4.23 18.74
CA MET A 257 -10.61 3.46 19.11
C MET A 257 -10.48 2.82 20.50
N GLN A 258 -9.29 2.30 20.87
CA GLN A 258 -9.02 1.84 22.23
C GLN A 258 -9.18 2.98 23.23
N GLU A 259 -8.62 4.16 22.96
CA GLU A 259 -8.74 5.33 23.84
C GLU A 259 -10.23 5.75 23.98
N THR A 260 -10.96 5.80 22.87
CA THR A 260 -12.36 6.23 22.87
C THR A 260 -13.28 5.24 23.58
N LEU A 261 -13.07 3.92 23.44
CA LEU A 261 -13.94 2.91 24.01
C LEU A 261 -13.51 2.46 25.42
N ARG A 262 -12.23 2.13 25.59
CA ARG A 262 -11.68 1.61 26.85
C ARG A 262 -11.32 2.74 27.79
N ASP A 263 -10.54 3.73 27.36
CA ASP A 263 -10.00 4.72 28.28
C ASP A 263 -11.07 5.69 28.78
N ARG A 264 -12.05 6.06 27.95
CA ARG A 264 -13.25 6.78 28.42
C ARG A 264 -14.09 5.97 29.40
N LEU A 265 -14.24 4.66 29.19
CA LEU A 265 -14.95 3.79 30.15
C LEU A 265 -14.24 3.73 31.50
N LEU A 266 -12.92 3.93 31.52
CA LEU A 266 -12.09 4.00 32.72
C LEU A 266 -11.93 5.43 33.26
N ASP A 267 -12.68 6.39 32.74
CA ASP A 267 -12.64 7.80 33.12
C ASP A 267 -11.24 8.43 33.01
N LYS A 268 -10.42 7.96 32.06
CA LYS A 268 -9.16 8.60 31.73
C LYS A 268 -9.42 9.83 30.87
N SER A 269 -8.65 10.89 31.11
CA SER A 269 -8.65 12.07 30.24
C SER A 269 -8.13 11.71 28.86
N ILE A 270 -8.94 11.96 27.83
CA ILE A 270 -8.54 11.83 26.43
C ILE A 270 -8.92 13.09 25.66
N ILE A 271 -8.29 13.31 24.50
CA ILE A 271 -8.61 14.41 23.60
C ILE A 271 -10.10 14.32 23.18
N SER A 272 -10.83 15.44 23.24
CA SER A 272 -12.30 15.47 23.10
C SER A 272 -12.80 15.00 21.73
N ASN A 273 -12.10 15.33 20.64
CA ASN A 273 -12.43 14.98 19.26
C ASN A 273 -11.79 13.68 18.75
N LYS A 274 -11.24 12.82 19.63
CA LYS A 274 -10.51 11.60 19.24
C LYS A 274 -11.30 10.62 18.37
N MET A 275 -12.64 10.65 18.45
CA MET A 275 -13.53 9.80 17.63
C MET A 275 -13.29 9.97 16.13
N GLN A 276 -12.92 11.17 15.66
CA GLN A 276 -12.66 11.41 14.24
C GLN A 276 -11.47 10.58 13.72
N GLU A 277 -10.48 10.32 14.57
CA GLU A 277 -9.27 9.57 14.21
C GLU A 277 -9.53 8.05 14.12
N CYS A 278 -10.70 7.58 14.58
CA CYS A 278 -11.12 6.20 14.42
C CYS A 278 -11.55 5.87 12.97
N PHE A 279 -11.98 6.86 12.19
CA PHE A 279 -12.57 6.61 10.87
C PHE A 279 -11.53 6.29 9.79
N ILE A 280 -11.84 5.32 8.94
CA ILE A 280 -11.01 4.96 7.77
C ILE A 280 -10.85 6.17 6.83
N SER A 281 -11.90 6.99 6.66
CA SER A 281 -11.87 8.17 5.79
C SER A 281 -10.90 9.26 6.26
N THR A 282 -10.60 9.32 7.55
CA THR A 282 -9.71 10.35 8.13
C THR A 282 -8.27 10.20 7.62
N ILE A 283 -7.87 8.98 7.25
CA ILE A 283 -6.58 8.68 6.63
C ILE A 283 -6.40 9.47 5.34
N GLN A 284 -7.39 9.43 4.46
CA GLN A 284 -7.37 10.17 3.20
C GLN A 284 -7.52 11.67 3.42
N ALA A 285 -8.32 12.07 4.41
CA ALA A 285 -8.54 13.47 4.76
C ALA A 285 -7.22 14.15 5.19
N TRP A 286 -6.44 13.54 6.08
CA TRP A 286 -5.14 14.09 6.50
C TRP A 286 -4.15 14.22 5.36
N VAL A 287 -4.07 13.21 4.48
CA VAL A 287 -3.24 13.31 3.26
C VAL A 287 -3.68 14.47 2.37
N ASN A 288 -4.99 14.66 2.19
CA ASN A 288 -5.49 15.76 1.38
C ASN A 288 -5.28 17.13 2.03
N MET A 289 -5.55 17.26 3.33
CA MET A 289 -5.44 18.52 4.07
C MET A 289 -3.99 19.00 4.22
N LEU A 290 -3.04 18.07 4.34
CA LEU A 290 -1.63 18.41 4.61
C LEU A 290 -0.76 18.43 3.36
N LEU A 291 -1.08 17.63 2.33
CA LEU A 291 -0.19 17.45 1.16
C LEU A 291 -0.86 17.83 -0.16
N MET A 292 -2.03 17.25 -0.45
CA MET A 292 -2.54 17.27 -1.83
C MET A 292 -3.39 18.50 -2.13
N SER A 293 -4.30 18.89 -1.25
CA SER A 293 -5.33 19.93 -1.48
C SER A 293 -6.16 19.73 -2.76
N GLY A 294 -6.43 18.47 -3.11
CA GLY A 294 -7.28 18.11 -4.25
C GLY A 294 -8.76 18.19 -3.91
N SER A 295 -9.58 18.44 -4.93
CA SER A 295 -11.05 18.42 -4.88
C SER A 295 -11.63 17.31 -5.75
N GLY A 296 -10.83 16.26 -5.99
CA GLY A 296 -11.20 15.11 -6.81
C GLY A 296 -11.83 13.95 -6.03
N PRO A 297 -11.94 12.77 -6.66
CA PRO A 297 -12.58 11.60 -6.06
C PRO A 297 -11.91 11.14 -4.76
N VAL A 298 -12.71 10.95 -3.71
CA VAL A 298 -12.31 10.37 -2.43
C VAL A 298 -13.15 9.13 -2.18
N LYS A 299 -12.51 7.96 -2.10
CA LYS A 299 -13.18 6.66 -1.94
C LYS A 299 -12.44 5.79 -0.93
N PRO A 300 -12.73 5.89 0.38
CA PRO A 300 -12.17 5.01 1.40
C PRO A 300 -12.53 3.55 1.11
N VAL A 301 -11.52 2.68 1.06
CA VAL A 301 -11.70 1.24 0.78
C VAL A 301 -11.41 0.42 2.03
N ALA A 302 -12.27 -0.56 2.30
CA ALA A 302 -12.08 -1.55 3.34
C ALA A 302 -12.27 -2.95 2.73
N GLY A 303 -11.16 -3.67 2.58
CA GLY A 303 -11.11 -5.02 1.99
C GLY A 303 -10.37 -6.03 2.86
N ALA A 304 -10.34 -5.79 4.18
CA ALA A 304 -9.50 -6.52 5.13
C ALA A 304 -8.05 -6.66 4.64
N CYS A 305 -7.50 -7.88 4.61
CA CYS A 305 -6.13 -8.14 4.16
C CYS A 305 -5.88 -7.84 2.67
N ALA A 306 -6.95 -7.69 1.87
CA ALA A 306 -6.89 -7.33 0.46
C ALA A 306 -7.16 -5.84 0.17
N THR A 307 -7.22 -5.00 1.20
CA THR A 307 -7.55 -3.56 1.08
C THR A 307 -6.68 -2.83 0.06
N ALA A 308 -5.35 -2.97 0.09
CA ALA A 308 -4.49 -2.29 -0.88
C ALA A 308 -4.76 -2.72 -2.33
N ALA A 309 -5.06 -3.99 -2.59
CA ALA A 309 -5.41 -4.45 -3.93
C ALA A 309 -6.77 -3.89 -4.39
N ALA A 310 -7.78 -3.89 -3.51
CA ALA A 310 -9.08 -3.30 -3.79
C ALA A 310 -9.03 -1.77 -3.96
N SER A 311 -8.13 -1.10 -3.24
CA SER A 311 -7.84 0.33 -3.37
C SER A 311 -7.27 0.65 -4.76
N ILE A 312 -6.27 -0.11 -5.19
CA ILE A 312 -5.68 0.02 -6.54
C ILE A 312 -6.72 -0.25 -7.64
N ASP A 313 -7.54 -1.29 -7.49
CA ASP A 313 -8.64 -1.61 -8.41
C ASP A 313 -9.62 -0.43 -8.54
N THR A 314 -10.07 0.10 -7.40
CA THR A 314 -10.97 1.27 -7.37
C THR A 314 -10.34 2.50 -8.01
N ALA A 315 -9.05 2.76 -7.79
CA ALA A 315 -8.34 3.88 -8.40
C ALA A 315 -8.24 3.74 -9.93
N ILE A 316 -7.97 2.53 -10.43
CA ILE A 316 -7.92 2.23 -11.86
C ILE A 316 -9.27 2.52 -12.52
N GLU A 317 -10.37 2.05 -11.92
CA GLU A 317 -11.71 2.34 -12.43
C GLU A 317 -12.04 3.84 -12.43
N VAL A 318 -11.61 4.58 -11.41
CA VAL A 318 -11.79 6.04 -11.35
C VAL A 318 -11.07 6.72 -12.51
N ILE A 319 -9.82 6.36 -12.78
CA ILE A 319 -9.06 6.93 -13.90
C ILE A 319 -9.68 6.55 -15.25
N GLN A 320 -10.00 5.27 -15.44
CA GLN A 320 -10.62 4.78 -16.67
C GLN A 320 -12.00 5.37 -16.94
N SER A 321 -12.73 5.78 -15.88
CA SER A 321 -14.01 6.49 -16.00
C SER A 321 -13.89 7.97 -16.37
N GLY A 322 -12.66 8.52 -16.38
CA GLY A 322 -12.39 9.94 -16.66
C GLY A 322 -12.69 10.89 -15.49
N LYS A 323 -12.94 10.36 -14.28
CA LYS A 323 -13.19 11.19 -13.08
C LYS A 323 -11.92 11.78 -12.47
N ALA A 324 -10.77 11.16 -12.73
CA ALA A 324 -9.46 11.62 -12.31
C ALA A 324 -8.40 11.17 -13.32
N ARG A 325 -7.23 11.80 -13.30
CA ARG A 325 -6.05 11.35 -14.06
C ARG A 325 -4.88 11.00 -13.15
N PHE A 326 -4.93 11.43 -11.88
CA PHE A 326 -3.99 11.07 -10.83
C PHE A 326 -4.74 10.54 -9.60
N MET A 327 -4.31 9.39 -9.09
CA MET A 327 -4.87 8.78 -7.88
C MET A 327 -3.77 8.32 -6.93
N LEU A 328 -3.93 8.60 -5.63
CA LEU A 328 -3.26 7.85 -4.58
C LEU A 328 -4.06 6.59 -4.25
N ALA A 329 -3.37 5.46 -4.12
CA ALA A 329 -3.96 4.18 -3.75
C ALA A 329 -3.04 3.40 -2.81
N GLY A 330 -3.57 2.44 -2.06
CA GLY A 330 -2.78 1.60 -1.17
C GLY A 330 -3.53 1.22 0.09
N GLY A 331 -2.77 0.88 1.14
CA GLY A 331 -3.34 0.44 2.39
C GLY A 331 -2.44 0.67 3.59
N ILE A 332 -3.05 0.68 4.76
CA ILE A 332 -2.39 0.93 6.05
C ILE A 332 -3.05 0.07 7.12
N GLU A 333 -2.26 -0.38 8.10
CA GLU A 333 -2.77 -0.96 9.33
C GLU A 333 -1.83 -0.74 10.52
N SER A 334 -2.37 -0.60 11.73
CA SER A 334 -1.61 -0.62 12.99
C SER A 334 -1.59 -2.01 13.63
N PHE A 335 -0.72 -2.21 14.61
CA PHE A 335 -0.73 -3.34 15.54
C PHE A 335 -1.10 -2.82 16.94
N THR A 336 -2.03 -3.50 17.63
CA THR A 336 -2.48 -3.14 18.98
C THR A 336 -2.73 -4.38 19.83
N GLU A 337 -2.86 -4.20 21.15
CA GLU A 337 -3.28 -5.28 22.07
C GLU A 337 -4.58 -5.98 21.61
N THR A 338 -5.56 -5.18 21.17
CA THR A 338 -6.88 -5.69 20.75
C THR A 338 -6.76 -6.49 19.47
N SER A 339 -6.07 -5.97 18.45
CA SER A 339 -5.91 -6.70 17.18
C SER A 339 -5.19 -8.03 17.40
N SER A 340 -4.09 -8.01 18.15
CA SER A 340 -3.31 -9.21 18.48
C SER A 340 -4.15 -10.27 19.21
N THR A 341 -4.96 -9.84 20.18
CA THR A 341 -5.84 -10.73 20.94
C THR A 341 -6.90 -11.36 20.04
N GLU A 342 -7.61 -10.54 19.26
CA GLU A 342 -8.76 -11.06 18.51
C GLU A 342 -8.33 -11.96 17.35
N PHE A 343 -7.21 -11.67 16.69
CA PHE A 343 -6.66 -12.60 15.69
C PHE A 343 -6.18 -13.92 16.32
N ALA A 344 -5.68 -13.89 17.56
CA ALA A 344 -5.36 -15.12 18.30
C ALA A 344 -6.63 -15.93 18.62
N ASN A 345 -7.70 -15.26 19.09
CA ASN A 345 -8.99 -15.90 19.36
C ASN A 345 -9.63 -16.53 18.12
N MET A 346 -9.38 -15.96 16.94
CA MET A 346 -9.80 -16.51 15.65
C MET A 346 -8.96 -17.70 15.17
N GLY A 347 -7.86 -18.02 15.85
CA GLY A 347 -6.91 -19.04 15.44
C GLY A 347 -6.15 -18.68 14.15
N ALA A 348 -6.01 -17.39 13.85
CA ALA A 348 -5.44 -16.92 12.58
C ALA A 348 -3.92 -16.66 12.65
N THR A 349 -3.43 -16.20 13.81
CA THR A 349 -2.00 -15.90 14.04
C THR A 349 -1.24 -17.09 14.60
N SER A 350 0.06 -17.15 14.32
CA SER A 350 0.95 -18.21 14.83
C SER A 350 1.11 -18.14 16.35
N ASN A 351 1.04 -19.28 17.03
CA ASN A 351 1.26 -19.33 18.48
C ASN A 351 2.76 -19.29 18.80
N SER A 352 3.25 -18.15 19.28
CA SER A 352 4.68 -17.95 19.55
C SER A 352 5.24 -18.94 20.57
N LYS A 353 4.46 -19.32 21.60
CA LYS A 353 4.91 -20.31 22.60
C LYS A 353 5.10 -21.69 21.97
N GLU A 354 4.20 -22.08 21.07
CA GLU A 354 4.35 -23.33 20.33
C GLU A 354 5.55 -23.25 19.38
N ASP A 355 5.71 -22.16 18.63
CA ASP A 355 6.86 -22.00 17.74
C ASP A 355 8.20 -22.08 18.51
N PHE A 356 8.31 -21.43 19.67
CA PHE A 356 9.49 -21.57 20.55
C PHE A 356 9.69 -23.00 21.05
N ALA A 357 8.62 -23.71 21.40
CA ALA A 357 8.71 -25.12 21.80
C ALA A 357 9.19 -26.04 20.65
N HIS A 358 9.02 -25.61 19.38
CA HIS A 358 9.57 -26.28 18.20
C HIS A 358 10.95 -25.72 17.79
N GLY A 359 11.56 -24.84 18.58
CA GLY A 359 12.89 -24.30 18.34
C GLY A 359 12.97 -23.23 17.25
N ARG A 360 11.84 -22.56 16.91
CA ARG A 360 11.82 -21.48 15.93
C ARG A 360 12.16 -20.14 16.56
N GLU A 361 13.00 -19.39 15.88
CA GLU A 361 13.25 -18.00 16.21
C GLU A 361 12.12 -17.08 15.67
N PRO A 362 11.89 -15.88 16.25
CA PRO A 362 10.86 -14.96 15.78
C PRO A 362 10.93 -14.64 14.28
N SER A 363 12.14 -14.57 13.72
CA SER A 363 12.39 -14.32 12.29
C SER A 363 11.92 -15.46 11.39
N GLU A 364 11.73 -16.67 11.92
CA GLU A 364 11.36 -17.88 11.19
C GLU A 364 9.88 -18.25 11.33
N MET A 365 9.14 -17.57 12.22
CA MET A 365 7.74 -17.89 12.53
C MET A 365 6.80 -17.68 11.34
N SER A 366 7.09 -16.68 10.48
CA SER A 366 6.39 -16.49 9.21
C SER A 366 7.04 -17.33 8.13
N CYS A 367 6.47 -18.51 7.84
CA CYS A 367 7.06 -19.50 6.94
C CYS A 367 6.05 -19.98 5.87
N PRO A 368 5.61 -19.10 4.94
CA PRO A 368 4.61 -19.44 3.94
C PRO A 368 4.97 -20.68 3.09
N CYS A 369 3.97 -21.45 2.71
CA CYS A 369 4.08 -22.66 1.88
C CYS A 369 4.91 -23.81 2.49
N THR A 370 5.37 -23.69 3.74
CA THR A 370 6.12 -24.76 4.42
C THR A 370 5.23 -25.79 5.07
N THR A 371 5.77 -26.99 5.31
CA THR A 371 5.05 -28.10 5.99
C THR A 371 4.57 -27.71 7.39
N THR A 372 5.35 -26.88 8.09
CA THR A 372 5.19 -26.55 9.51
C THR A 372 4.55 -25.17 9.74
N ARG A 373 4.01 -24.54 8.68
CA ARG A 373 3.23 -23.29 8.73
C ARG A 373 1.99 -23.47 9.60
N ARG A 374 1.68 -22.48 10.45
CA ARG A 374 0.63 -22.62 11.48
C ARG A 374 -0.10 -21.34 11.84
N GLY A 375 -0.05 -20.34 10.98
CA GLY A 375 -0.61 -19.02 11.26
C GLY A 375 0.27 -17.91 10.70
N PHE A 376 -0.30 -16.73 10.56
CA PHE A 376 0.47 -15.54 10.15
C PHE A 376 1.10 -14.84 11.36
N VAL A 377 2.22 -14.16 11.14
CA VAL A 377 2.79 -13.20 12.10
C VAL A 377 2.19 -11.83 11.80
N GLU A 378 1.50 -11.21 12.75
CA GLU A 378 0.85 -9.92 12.55
C GLU A 378 1.88 -8.80 12.41
N GLY A 379 1.67 -7.90 11.44
CA GLY A 379 2.51 -6.73 11.23
C GLY A 379 1.73 -5.42 11.18
N GLN A 380 2.46 -4.31 11.09
CA GLN A 380 1.92 -2.97 10.93
C GLN A 380 2.70 -2.17 9.89
N GLY A 381 2.07 -1.12 9.36
CA GLY A 381 2.68 -0.16 8.45
C GLY A 381 1.76 0.28 7.31
N ALA A 382 2.29 1.14 6.44
CA ALA A 382 1.60 1.77 5.31
C ALA A 382 2.28 1.46 3.99
N SER A 383 1.51 1.33 2.93
CA SER A 383 1.98 1.36 1.54
C SER A 383 1.08 2.27 0.72
N VAL A 384 1.68 3.17 -0.05
CA VAL A 384 1.00 4.09 -0.94
C VAL A 384 1.66 4.05 -2.31
N VAL A 385 0.84 4.07 -3.37
CA VAL A 385 1.29 4.14 -4.76
C VAL A 385 0.62 5.33 -5.45
N THR A 386 1.35 5.97 -6.37
CA THR A 386 0.82 7.00 -7.26
C THR A 386 0.45 6.35 -8.60
N LEU A 387 -0.82 6.46 -8.97
CA LEU A 387 -1.35 5.95 -10.23
C LEU A 387 -1.71 7.11 -11.14
N MET A 388 -1.29 7.01 -12.40
CA MET A 388 -1.61 8.01 -13.43
C MET A 388 -2.17 7.34 -14.69
N SER A 389 -2.99 8.10 -15.44
CA SER A 389 -3.14 7.80 -16.86
C SER A 389 -1.77 7.90 -17.53
N THR A 390 -1.49 7.02 -18.49
CA THR A 390 -0.18 6.99 -19.13
C THR A 390 0.10 8.26 -19.91
N SER A 391 -0.92 8.83 -20.53
CA SER A 391 -0.85 10.15 -21.17
C SER A 391 -0.34 11.23 -20.22
N LEU A 392 -0.84 11.28 -18.98
CA LEU A 392 -0.41 12.23 -17.96
C LEU A 392 1.05 11.96 -17.55
N ALA A 393 1.40 10.69 -17.29
CA ALA A 393 2.75 10.34 -16.90
C ALA A 393 3.79 10.77 -17.96
N ILE A 394 3.47 10.58 -19.25
CA ILE A 394 4.30 11.02 -20.38
C ILE A 394 4.33 12.56 -20.47
N GLU A 395 3.17 13.21 -20.35
CA GLU A 395 3.03 14.67 -20.38
C GLU A 395 3.87 15.35 -19.30
N MET A 396 3.82 14.83 -18.07
CA MET A 396 4.61 15.32 -16.94
C MET A 396 6.08 14.91 -17.05
N GLY A 397 6.41 13.80 -17.71
CA GLY A 397 7.75 13.21 -17.64
C GLY A 397 7.99 12.45 -16.34
N ALA A 398 6.95 11.93 -15.70
CA ALA A 398 7.05 11.15 -14.46
C ALA A 398 7.72 9.79 -14.73
N PRO A 399 8.49 9.22 -13.78
CA PRO A 399 8.95 7.84 -13.87
C PRO A 399 7.78 6.88 -14.07
N ILE A 400 7.98 5.82 -14.85
CA ILE A 400 6.98 4.76 -15.05
C ILE A 400 7.62 3.46 -14.59
N TYR A 401 7.16 2.94 -13.45
CA TYR A 401 7.74 1.76 -12.81
C TYR A 401 7.10 0.47 -13.29
N SER A 402 5.79 0.49 -13.58
CA SER A 402 5.06 -0.64 -14.11
C SER A 402 3.73 -0.23 -14.69
N ILE A 403 3.17 -1.09 -15.53
CA ILE A 403 1.81 -0.98 -16.06
C ILE A 403 0.91 -1.89 -15.24
N VAL A 404 -0.25 -1.41 -14.79
CA VAL A 404 -1.28 -2.28 -14.20
C VAL A 404 -2.23 -2.70 -15.32
N ALA A 405 -1.96 -3.87 -15.92
CA ALA A 405 -2.65 -4.35 -17.10
C ALA A 405 -4.02 -4.99 -16.79
N MET A 406 -4.19 -5.46 -15.55
CA MET A 406 -5.46 -5.95 -15.03
C MET A 406 -5.51 -5.65 -13.54
N SER A 407 -6.69 -5.26 -13.06
CA SER A 407 -7.06 -5.34 -11.65
C SER A 407 -8.42 -5.99 -11.55
N GLY A 408 -8.72 -6.58 -10.40
CA GLY A 408 -10.05 -7.05 -10.12
C GLY A 408 -10.21 -7.56 -8.71
N THR A 409 -11.46 -7.52 -8.24
CA THR A 409 -11.89 -8.07 -6.97
C THR A 409 -12.97 -9.13 -7.17
N ALA A 410 -13.03 -10.10 -6.27
CA ALA A 410 -14.01 -11.19 -6.34
C ALA A 410 -14.41 -11.67 -4.95
N THR A 411 -15.72 -11.86 -4.76
CA THR A 411 -16.27 -12.69 -3.69
C THR A 411 -16.25 -14.16 -4.07
N ASP A 412 -16.56 -15.04 -3.13
CA ASP A 412 -16.42 -16.48 -3.33
C ASP A 412 -17.77 -17.15 -3.58
N LYS A 413 -18.47 -17.54 -2.51
CA LYS A 413 -19.67 -18.39 -2.56
C LYS A 413 -20.41 -18.38 -1.23
N GLN A 414 -21.57 -19.02 -1.18
CA GLN A 414 -22.27 -19.27 0.08
C GLN A 414 -21.37 -20.04 1.06
N GLY A 415 -21.30 -19.53 2.30
CA GLY A 415 -20.51 -20.12 3.37
C GLY A 415 -20.88 -19.50 4.72
N ARG A 416 -20.34 -20.08 5.81
CA ARG A 416 -20.56 -19.59 7.18
C ARG A 416 -19.26 -19.25 7.92
N SER A 417 -18.14 -19.26 7.22
CA SER A 417 -16.82 -18.93 7.76
C SER A 417 -16.26 -17.71 7.03
N VAL A 418 -16.40 -16.53 7.64
CA VAL A 418 -15.87 -15.25 7.14
C VAL A 418 -14.35 -15.26 6.88
N PRO A 419 -13.49 -15.89 7.71
CA PRO A 419 -12.05 -15.88 7.48
C PRO A 419 -11.57 -16.92 6.46
N ALA A 420 -12.46 -17.78 5.93
CA ALA A 420 -12.04 -18.80 4.99
C ALA A 420 -11.68 -18.18 3.63
N PRO A 421 -10.47 -18.41 3.10
CA PRO A 421 -10.11 -17.97 1.75
C PRO A 421 -10.87 -18.82 0.73
N GLY A 422 -11.28 -18.21 -0.38
CA GLY A 422 -11.93 -18.92 -1.46
C GLY A 422 -11.27 -18.69 -2.83
N LYS A 423 -12.01 -19.08 -3.87
CA LYS A 423 -11.51 -19.22 -5.23
C LYS A 423 -12.14 -18.25 -6.22
N GLY A 424 -12.83 -17.21 -5.75
CA GLY A 424 -13.53 -16.24 -6.58
C GLY A 424 -12.64 -15.58 -7.64
N VAL A 425 -11.37 -15.31 -7.29
CA VAL A 425 -10.38 -14.74 -8.21
C VAL A 425 -10.03 -15.65 -9.40
N LEU A 426 -10.46 -16.93 -9.42
CA LEU A 426 -10.38 -17.77 -10.62
C LEU A 426 -11.17 -17.19 -11.79
N THR A 427 -12.17 -16.34 -11.53
CA THR A 427 -13.01 -15.74 -12.58
C THR A 427 -12.27 -14.78 -13.50
N SER A 428 -11.06 -14.33 -13.17
CA SER A 428 -10.19 -13.61 -14.13
C SER A 428 -9.68 -14.51 -15.26
N ALA A 429 -9.66 -15.82 -15.04
CA ALA A 429 -9.33 -16.83 -16.04
C ALA A 429 -10.54 -17.34 -16.81
N ARG A 430 -11.76 -16.87 -16.53
CA ARG A 430 -13.00 -17.42 -17.12
C ARG A 430 -12.99 -17.32 -18.64
N LYS A 431 -13.31 -18.40 -19.34
CA LYS A 431 -13.64 -18.40 -20.76
C LYS A 431 -14.57 -19.56 -21.08
N MET A 432 -15.37 -19.42 -22.13
CA MET A 432 -16.13 -20.52 -22.70
C MET A 432 -15.19 -21.48 -23.43
N LYS A 433 -15.42 -22.78 -23.26
CA LYS A 433 -14.75 -23.80 -24.08
C LYS A 433 -15.54 -23.93 -25.38
N ASN A 434 -14.88 -23.71 -26.50
CA ASN A 434 -15.41 -24.14 -27.79
C ASN A 434 -14.30 -24.84 -28.56
N LYS A 435 -14.54 -26.09 -28.95
CA LYS A 435 -13.57 -26.94 -29.64
C LYS A 435 -13.48 -26.63 -31.13
N ASP A 436 -14.46 -25.92 -31.67
CA ASP A 436 -14.66 -25.71 -33.10
C ASP A 436 -14.28 -24.30 -33.57
N LEU A 437 -13.81 -23.44 -32.66
CA LEU A 437 -13.30 -22.12 -33.03
C LEU A 437 -11.88 -22.26 -33.61
N PRO A 438 -11.62 -21.75 -34.82
CA PRO A 438 -10.28 -21.69 -35.38
C PRO A 438 -9.37 -20.81 -34.51
N VAL A 439 -8.07 -20.76 -34.84
CA VAL A 439 -7.09 -19.85 -34.22
C VAL A 439 -7.72 -18.47 -34.05
N MET A 440 -7.84 -18.01 -32.81
CA MET A 440 -8.52 -16.74 -32.50
C MET A 440 -7.73 -15.59 -33.09
N HIS A 441 -8.17 -15.08 -34.24
CA HIS A 441 -7.62 -13.88 -34.87
C HIS A 441 -7.71 -12.67 -33.92
N GLU A 442 -8.65 -12.70 -32.99
CA GLU A 442 -8.91 -11.75 -31.92
C GLU A 442 -7.82 -11.71 -30.84
N LEU A 443 -6.83 -12.61 -30.86
CA LEU A 443 -5.64 -12.52 -30.01
C LEU A 443 -4.39 -12.10 -30.79
N ASP A 444 -4.47 -12.02 -32.13
CA ASP A 444 -3.38 -11.57 -32.97
C ASP A 444 -3.41 -10.04 -33.11
N ILE A 445 -2.43 -9.37 -32.48
CA ILE A 445 -2.24 -7.93 -32.58
C ILE A 445 -2.16 -7.42 -34.04
N SER A 446 -1.71 -8.26 -34.98
CA SER A 446 -1.63 -7.93 -36.40
C SER A 446 -3.01 -7.71 -37.01
N TYR A 447 -3.98 -8.52 -36.60
CA TYR A 447 -5.36 -8.40 -37.04
C TYR A 447 -5.98 -7.10 -36.53
N HIS A 448 -5.85 -6.81 -35.24
CA HIS A 448 -6.38 -5.56 -34.66
C HIS A 448 -5.74 -4.33 -35.28
N ARG A 449 -4.42 -4.35 -35.53
CA ARG A 449 -3.73 -3.25 -36.19
C ARG A 449 -4.30 -2.99 -37.59
N LYS A 450 -4.58 -4.06 -38.35
CA LYS A 450 -5.21 -3.93 -39.66
C LYS A 450 -6.60 -3.29 -39.55
N GLN A 451 -7.43 -3.73 -38.61
CA GLN A 451 -8.77 -3.18 -38.40
C GLN A 451 -8.73 -1.71 -37.96
N LEU A 452 -7.89 -1.37 -36.99
CA LEU A 452 -7.70 -0.01 -36.52
C LEU A 452 -7.24 0.90 -37.65
N LYS A 453 -6.26 0.47 -38.45
CA LYS A 453 -5.76 1.25 -39.59
C LYS A 453 -6.88 1.62 -40.56
N CYS A 454 -7.70 0.66 -40.98
CA CYS A 454 -8.83 0.92 -41.87
C CYS A 454 -9.81 1.94 -41.28
N ARG A 455 -10.11 1.84 -39.98
CA ARG A 455 -11.03 2.79 -39.31
C ARG A 455 -10.43 4.18 -39.11
N LEU A 456 -9.12 4.28 -38.93
CA LEU A 456 -8.44 5.57 -38.88
C LEU A 456 -8.44 6.27 -40.24
N GLU A 457 -8.28 5.52 -41.34
CA GLU A 457 -8.40 6.06 -42.70
C GLU A 457 -9.82 6.64 -42.95
N ASP A 458 -10.87 5.91 -42.55
CA ASP A 458 -12.26 6.41 -42.61
C ASP A 458 -12.43 7.72 -41.80
N LEU A 459 -11.84 7.76 -40.60
CA LEU A 459 -11.94 8.92 -39.70
C LEU A 459 -11.16 10.15 -40.20
N ASP A 460 -10.01 9.92 -40.84
CA ASP A 460 -9.22 10.99 -41.47
C ASP A 460 -9.98 11.62 -42.63
N ASN A 461 -10.68 10.81 -43.45
CA ASN A 461 -11.56 11.31 -44.51
C ASN A 461 -12.70 12.16 -43.94
N TRP A 462 -13.40 11.66 -42.90
CA TRP A 462 -14.46 12.42 -42.21
C TRP A 462 -13.95 13.78 -41.71
N LYS A 463 -12.78 13.82 -41.08
CA LYS A 463 -12.19 15.07 -40.57
C LYS A 463 -11.94 16.07 -41.69
N ASN A 464 -11.40 15.61 -42.82
CA ASN A 464 -11.09 16.47 -43.95
C ASN A 464 -12.36 17.05 -44.57
N GLU A 465 -13.41 16.23 -44.74
CA GLU A 465 -14.71 16.67 -45.24
C GLU A 465 -15.36 17.73 -44.34
N GLU A 466 -15.37 17.52 -43.02
CA GLU A 466 -15.91 18.49 -42.06
C GLU A 466 -15.13 19.82 -42.08
N LEU A 467 -13.81 19.77 -42.15
CA LEU A 467 -12.98 20.98 -42.22
C LEU A 467 -13.21 21.73 -43.54
N MET A 468 -13.36 21.02 -44.66
CA MET A 468 -13.71 21.63 -45.95
C MET A 468 -15.08 22.31 -45.92
N GLN A 469 -16.10 21.66 -45.33
CA GLN A 469 -17.43 22.28 -45.20
C GLN A 469 -17.40 23.55 -44.33
N ILE A 470 -16.62 23.54 -43.25
CA ILE A 470 -16.42 24.73 -42.41
C ILE A 470 -15.73 25.84 -43.22
N ASP A 471 -14.73 25.50 -44.04
CA ASP A 471 -14.01 26.46 -44.89
C ASP A 471 -14.87 27.00 -46.05
N ASP A 472 -15.78 26.19 -46.61
CA ASP A 472 -16.71 26.60 -47.67
C ASP A 472 -17.81 27.51 -47.11
N SER A 473 -18.28 27.27 -45.88
CA SER A 473 -19.24 28.14 -45.20
C SER A 473 -18.70 29.56 -44.91
N ASP A 474 -17.38 29.74 -44.93
CA ASP A 474 -16.67 31.01 -44.78
C ASP A 474 -16.90 31.95 -46.00
N ILE A 475 -17.29 31.40 -47.16
CA ILE A 475 -17.52 32.16 -48.41
C ILE A 475 -18.92 32.81 -48.44
N GLU A 476 -19.91 32.29 -47.70
CA GLU A 476 -21.30 32.75 -47.76
C GLU A 476 -21.66 33.87 -46.75
N MET A 477 -20.87 34.11 -45.70
CA MET A 477 -21.26 34.93 -44.54
C MET A 477 -20.42 36.19 -44.29
N THR A 478 -19.99 36.90 -45.33
CA THR A 478 -19.30 38.21 -45.18
C THR A 478 -20.27 39.34 -44.79
N ASN A 479 -20.63 39.42 -43.50
CA ASN A 479 -21.17 40.63 -42.85
C ASN A 479 -20.76 40.71 -41.36
N GLY A 480 -19.47 40.92 -41.13
CA GLY A 480 -18.99 41.83 -40.07
C GLY A 480 -18.84 41.34 -38.61
N LEU A 481 -19.28 40.13 -38.22
CA LEU A 481 -19.20 39.71 -36.79
C LEU A 481 -18.66 38.29 -36.48
N GLU A 482 -18.11 37.53 -37.44
CA GLU A 482 -18.03 36.05 -37.27
C GLU A 482 -16.67 35.33 -37.40
N HIS A 483 -15.51 35.97 -37.56
CA HIS A 483 -14.23 35.22 -37.62
C HIS A 483 -13.88 34.38 -36.36
N LYS A 484 -14.47 34.69 -35.20
CA LYS A 484 -14.30 33.90 -33.96
C LYS A 484 -15.07 32.56 -33.96
N SER A 485 -16.12 32.40 -34.77
CA SER A 485 -16.96 31.19 -34.76
C SER A 485 -16.29 30.00 -35.48
N ILE A 486 -15.63 30.24 -36.61
CA ILE A 486 -14.93 29.20 -37.40
C ILE A 486 -13.80 28.55 -36.62
N GLY A 487 -12.96 29.34 -35.95
CA GLY A 487 -11.90 28.81 -35.09
C GLY A 487 -12.45 27.90 -33.99
N VAL A 488 -13.61 28.25 -33.42
CA VAL A 488 -14.32 27.42 -32.43
C VAL A 488 -14.82 26.12 -33.05
N TRP A 489 -15.40 26.15 -34.25
CA TRP A 489 -15.85 24.95 -34.96
C TRP A 489 -14.69 24.04 -35.34
N LYS A 490 -13.60 24.56 -35.91
CA LYS A 490 -12.39 23.78 -36.20
C LYS A 490 -11.81 23.12 -34.94
N ASN A 491 -11.77 23.85 -33.82
CA ASN A 491 -11.34 23.30 -32.53
C ASN A 491 -12.28 22.20 -32.03
N ARG A 492 -13.59 22.36 -32.18
CA ARG A 492 -14.58 21.32 -31.87
C ARG A 492 -14.38 20.09 -32.75
N THR A 493 -14.26 20.25 -34.06
CA THR A 493 -14.02 19.14 -35.00
C THR A 493 -12.74 18.39 -34.66
N ASN A 494 -11.65 19.09 -34.33
CA ASN A 494 -10.41 18.46 -33.85
C ASN A 494 -10.60 17.68 -32.53
N ALA A 495 -11.39 18.22 -31.59
CA ALA A 495 -11.73 17.51 -30.35
C ALA A 495 -12.62 16.28 -30.60
N HIS A 496 -13.57 16.35 -31.54
CA HIS A 496 -14.37 15.20 -31.97
C HIS A 496 -13.50 14.13 -32.64
N TYR A 497 -12.59 14.52 -33.53
CA TYR A 497 -11.61 13.62 -34.14
C TYR A 497 -10.78 12.89 -33.09
N LYS A 498 -10.21 13.62 -32.10
CA LYS A 498 -9.43 13.01 -31.02
C LYS A 498 -10.25 11.98 -30.24
N ARG A 499 -11.48 12.33 -29.86
CA ARG A 499 -12.39 11.42 -29.14
C ARG A 499 -12.72 10.17 -29.95
N GLN A 500 -13.06 10.32 -31.23
CA GLN A 500 -13.34 9.17 -32.10
C GLN A 500 -12.11 8.28 -32.29
N LYS A 501 -10.92 8.87 -32.48
CA LYS A 501 -9.66 8.14 -32.56
C LYS A 501 -9.40 7.33 -31.28
N GLN A 502 -9.59 7.94 -30.11
CA GLN A 502 -9.44 7.26 -28.82
C GLN A 502 -10.45 6.13 -28.65
N SER A 503 -11.72 6.32 -29.05
CA SER A 503 -12.71 5.24 -29.06
C SER A 503 -12.33 4.07 -29.98
N LEU A 504 -11.74 4.35 -31.14
CA LEU A 504 -11.24 3.30 -32.03
C LEU A 504 -10.06 2.54 -31.42
N GLN A 505 -9.14 3.25 -30.76
CA GLN A 505 -8.03 2.65 -30.01
C GLN A 505 -8.52 1.84 -28.80
N ASP A 506 -9.59 2.28 -28.14
CA ASP A 506 -10.22 1.50 -27.07
C ASP A 506 -10.73 0.17 -27.62
N ILE A 507 -11.51 0.18 -28.71
CA ILE A 507 -12.09 -1.02 -29.30
C ILE A 507 -11.02 -2.00 -29.77
N TRP A 508 -10.00 -1.53 -30.50
CA TRP A 508 -9.05 -2.42 -31.17
C TRP A 508 -7.73 -2.62 -30.42
N GLY A 509 -7.36 -1.71 -29.52
CA GLY A 509 -6.12 -1.75 -28.77
C GLY A 509 -6.30 -2.22 -27.33
N ASN A 510 -7.18 -1.57 -26.58
CA ASN A 510 -7.27 -1.75 -25.13
C ASN A 510 -8.30 -2.82 -24.71
N GLU A 511 -9.45 -2.85 -25.38
CA GLU A 511 -10.69 -3.49 -24.91
C GLU A 511 -11.27 -4.53 -25.88
N PHE A 512 -10.53 -4.93 -26.92
CA PHE A 512 -10.98 -5.89 -27.95
C PHE A 512 -11.49 -7.23 -27.37
N TRP A 513 -11.00 -7.60 -26.18
CA TRP A 513 -11.37 -8.83 -25.47
C TRP A 513 -12.58 -8.63 -24.55
N LYS A 514 -12.96 -7.39 -24.24
CA LYS A 514 -14.16 -7.12 -23.42
C LYS A 514 -15.38 -7.54 -24.25
N GLN A 515 -16.32 -8.24 -23.60
CA GLN A 515 -17.50 -8.86 -24.23
C GLN A 515 -17.22 -10.09 -25.11
N ASP A 516 -15.95 -10.49 -25.30
CA ASP A 516 -15.63 -11.80 -25.87
C ASP A 516 -15.60 -12.86 -24.76
N HIS A 517 -16.54 -13.81 -24.83
CA HIS A 517 -16.65 -14.87 -23.84
C HIS A 517 -15.61 -15.99 -24.00
N TYR A 518 -14.84 -16.01 -25.10
CA TYR A 518 -13.80 -17.01 -25.37
C TYR A 518 -12.41 -16.53 -24.96
N ILE A 519 -12.23 -15.22 -24.77
CA ILE A 519 -11.01 -14.63 -24.23
C ILE A 519 -11.22 -14.31 -22.75
N SER A 520 -10.45 -14.98 -21.89
CA SER A 520 -10.48 -14.66 -20.46
C SER A 520 -9.88 -13.28 -20.17
N PRO A 521 -10.39 -12.53 -19.18
CA PRO A 521 -9.83 -11.23 -18.79
C PRO A 521 -8.30 -11.23 -18.66
N LEU A 522 -7.74 -12.22 -17.95
CA LEU A 522 -6.28 -12.34 -17.76
C LEU A 522 -5.53 -12.49 -19.09
N ARG A 523 -6.03 -13.32 -20.00
CA ARG A 523 -5.43 -13.53 -21.33
C ARG A 523 -5.60 -12.30 -22.23
N GLY A 524 -6.76 -11.66 -22.19
CA GLY A 524 -7.04 -10.43 -22.93
C GLY A 524 -6.10 -9.30 -22.51
N SER A 525 -5.97 -9.07 -21.19
CA SER A 525 -5.05 -8.08 -20.63
C SER A 525 -3.59 -8.32 -20.99
N LEU A 526 -3.14 -9.58 -21.08
CA LEU A 526 -1.80 -9.92 -21.59
C LEU A 526 -1.68 -9.62 -23.09
N ALA A 527 -2.69 -10.00 -23.88
CA ALA A 527 -2.67 -9.88 -25.33
C ALA A 527 -2.67 -8.42 -25.82
N VAL A 528 -3.19 -7.45 -25.04
CA VAL A 528 -3.02 -6.01 -25.28
C VAL A 528 -1.53 -5.65 -25.50
N TRP A 529 -0.63 -6.32 -24.79
CA TRP A 529 0.82 -6.09 -24.84
C TRP A 529 1.56 -7.07 -25.75
N GLY A 530 0.83 -7.91 -26.49
CA GLY A 530 1.42 -9.01 -27.26
C GLY A 530 2.02 -10.11 -26.37
N LEU A 531 1.56 -10.22 -25.12
CA LEU A 531 2.00 -11.22 -24.16
C LEU A 531 1.04 -12.41 -24.11
N THR A 532 1.57 -13.55 -23.67
CA THR A 532 0.85 -14.80 -23.50
C THR A 532 0.87 -15.25 -22.04
N ALA A 533 0.13 -16.34 -21.75
CA ALA A 533 0.17 -16.97 -20.44
C ALA A 533 1.59 -17.36 -20.01
N ASP A 534 2.49 -17.66 -20.96
CA ASP A 534 3.88 -18.06 -20.72
C ASP A 534 4.82 -16.90 -20.35
N ASP A 535 4.39 -15.65 -20.58
CA ASP A 535 5.19 -14.46 -20.28
C ASP A 535 5.01 -13.96 -18.83
N ILE A 536 4.10 -14.55 -18.06
CA ILE A 536 4.02 -14.29 -16.62
C ILE A 536 5.25 -14.92 -15.95
N GLY A 537 6.16 -14.10 -15.46
CA GLY A 537 7.48 -14.52 -14.96
C GLY A 537 7.52 -14.85 -13.47
N LEU A 538 6.56 -14.34 -12.68
CA LEU A 538 6.44 -14.64 -11.25
C LEU A 538 5.01 -14.45 -10.75
N ALA A 539 4.67 -15.13 -9.66
CA ALA A 539 3.53 -14.77 -8.82
C ALA A 539 3.96 -14.27 -7.44
N SER A 540 3.47 -13.09 -7.07
CA SER A 540 3.55 -12.57 -5.71
C SER A 540 2.31 -13.02 -4.95
N PHE A 541 2.51 -13.99 -4.06
CA PHE A 541 1.44 -14.60 -3.27
C PHE A 541 1.11 -13.77 -2.05
N HIS A 542 -0.16 -13.80 -1.67
CA HIS A 542 -0.59 -13.36 -0.37
C HIS A 542 0.15 -14.12 0.72
N GLY A 543 0.29 -15.44 0.59
CA GLY A 543 1.27 -16.27 1.31
C GLY A 543 1.36 -15.95 2.79
N THR A 544 0.32 -16.23 3.56
CA THR A 544 0.20 -15.78 4.96
C THR A 544 0.78 -16.75 5.96
N SER A 545 1.38 -17.88 5.55
CA SER A 545 1.82 -18.93 6.49
C SER A 545 0.64 -19.60 7.23
N THR A 546 -0.58 -19.43 6.71
CA THR A 546 -1.75 -20.18 7.19
C THR A 546 -1.99 -21.41 6.30
N VAL A 547 -2.43 -22.51 6.91
CA VAL A 547 -2.67 -23.77 6.19
C VAL A 547 -3.70 -23.59 5.08
N ALA A 548 -4.80 -22.88 5.38
CA ALA A 548 -5.90 -22.66 4.46
C ALA A 548 -5.53 -21.75 3.28
N ASN A 549 -4.89 -20.61 3.54
CA ASN A 549 -4.56 -19.66 2.47
C ASN A 549 -3.58 -20.25 1.48
N ASP A 550 -2.42 -20.72 1.94
CA ASP A 550 -1.31 -21.04 1.05
C ASP A 550 -1.66 -22.23 0.13
N LYS A 551 -2.48 -23.17 0.63
CA LYS A 551 -3.04 -24.28 -0.15
C LYS A 551 -4.07 -23.78 -1.17
N ASN A 552 -5.00 -22.92 -0.75
CA ASN A 552 -6.03 -22.36 -1.63
C ASN A 552 -5.41 -21.51 -2.76
N GLU A 553 -4.48 -20.62 -2.43
CA GLU A 553 -3.81 -19.72 -3.35
C GLU A 553 -2.99 -20.50 -4.40
N SER A 554 -2.27 -21.55 -3.96
CA SER A 554 -1.54 -22.44 -4.85
C SER A 554 -2.48 -23.19 -5.82
N ASP A 555 -3.60 -23.71 -5.33
CA ASP A 555 -4.61 -24.37 -6.17
C ASP A 555 -5.25 -23.41 -7.17
N VAL A 556 -5.59 -22.19 -6.73
CA VAL A 556 -6.12 -21.12 -7.58
C VAL A 556 -5.15 -20.78 -8.69
N LEU A 557 -3.87 -20.58 -8.37
CA LEU A 557 -2.84 -20.29 -9.37
C LEU A 557 -2.73 -21.43 -10.38
N ASN A 558 -2.60 -22.66 -9.90
CA ASN A 558 -2.39 -23.84 -10.74
C ASN A 558 -3.57 -24.06 -11.69
N ALA A 559 -4.80 -23.97 -11.18
CA ALA A 559 -6.01 -24.10 -11.98
C ALA A 559 -6.13 -22.97 -13.03
N LYS A 560 -5.79 -21.73 -12.64
CA LYS A 560 -5.80 -20.55 -13.50
C LYS A 560 -4.83 -20.71 -14.67
N LEU A 561 -3.56 -21.00 -14.40
CA LEU A 561 -2.53 -21.18 -15.43
C LEU A 561 -2.86 -22.33 -16.38
N LYS A 562 -3.32 -23.46 -15.84
CA LYS A 562 -3.83 -24.57 -16.64
C LYS A 562 -4.96 -24.15 -17.58
N HIS A 563 -5.90 -23.36 -17.07
CA HIS A 563 -7.08 -22.95 -17.81
C HIS A 563 -6.77 -21.96 -18.95
N ILE A 564 -5.86 -21.00 -18.72
CA ILE A 564 -5.46 -20.02 -19.74
C ILE A 564 -4.45 -20.60 -20.75
N GLY A 565 -3.96 -21.82 -20.54
CA GLY A 565 -3.12 -22.55 -21.48
C GLY A 565 -1.62 -22.30 -21.32
N ARG A 566 -1.16 -22.10 -20.07
CA ARG A 566 0.28 -22.10 -19.75
C ARG A 566 0.92 -23.42 -20.20
N THR A 567 2.07 -23.34 -20.85
CA THR A 567 2.79 -24.51 -21.36
C THR A 567 3.24 -25.41 -20.20
N PRO A 568 2.92 -26.72 -20.19
CA PRO A 568 3.41 -27.64 -19.17
C PRO A 568 4.93 -27.61 -19.05
N GLY A 569 5.45 -27.57 -17.81
CA GLY A 569 6.88 -27.43 -17.54
C GLY A 569 7.38 -25.98 -17.50
N ASN A 570 6.61 -25.02 -18.01
CA ASN A 570 6.90 -23.60 -17.83
C ASN A 570 6.41 -23.13 -16.44
N VAL A 571 7.11 -23.58 -15.40
CA VAL A 571 6.82 -23.27 -14.00
C VAL A 571 7.02 -21.79 -13.69
N MET A 572 6.24 -21.28 -12.74
CA MET A 572 6.27 -19.89 -12.33
C MET A 572 6.81 -19.76 -10.91
N PRO A 573 7.93 -19.05 -10.70
CA PRO A 573 8.41 -18.67 -9.38
C PRO A 573 7.34 -18.00 -8.52
N VAL A 574 7.21 -18.48 -7.28
CA VAL A 574 6.32 -17.93 -6.25
C VAL A 574 7.14 -17.15 -5.24
N VAL A 575 6.76 -15.88 -5.02
CA VAL A 575 7.32 -14.97 -4.03
C VAL A 575 6.31 -14.79 -2.89
N CYS A 576 6.71 -15.10 -1.66
CA CYS A 576 5.87 -14.96 -0.46
C CYS A 576 6.47 -13.94 0.52
N GLN A 577 6.52 -12.66 0.15
CA GLN A 577 7.22 -11.58 0.88
C GLN A 577 6.94 -11.52 2.40
N LYS A 578 5.76 -11.97 2.85
CA LYS A 578 5.39 -12.01 4.28
C LYS A 578 6.26 -12.90 5.15
N TRP A 579 7.09 -13.77 4.57
CA TRP A 579 8.12 -14.47 5.33
C TRP A 579 9.05 -13.48 6.05
N LEU A 580 9.30 -12.34 5.42
CA LEU A 580 10.14 -11.26 5.92
C LEU A 580 9.33 -10.22 6.70
N THR A 581 8.30 -9.66 6.05
CA THR A 581 7.57 -8.48 6.54
C THR A 581 6.48 -8.81 7.56
N GLY A 582 6.20 -10.08 7.81
CA GLY A 582 4.94 -10.49 8.43
C GLY A 582 3.72 -10.01 7.63
N HIS A 583 2.55 -10.00 8.26
CA HIS A 583 1.30 -9.65 7.62
C HIS A 583 0.75 -8.29 8.11
N SER A 584 0.95 -7.23 7.33
CA SER A 584 0.48 -5.87 7.59
C SER A 584 -0.99 -5.60 7.21
N LYS A 585 -1.83 -6.64 7.21
CA LYS A 585 -3.27 -6.61 6.87
C LYS A 585 -3.56 -5.71 5.66
N GLY A 586 -4.15 -4.52 5.87
CA GLY A 586 -4.55 -3.61 4.80
C GLY A 586 -3.43 -3.19 3.85
N ALA A 587 -2.19 -3.04 4.34
CA ALA A 587 -1.03 -2.63 3.53
C ALA A 587 -0.39 -3.77 2.71
N ALA A 588 -0.77 -5.03 2.97
CA ALA A 588 -0.01 -6.20 2.53
C ALA A 588 0.20 -6.27 1.00
N ALA A 589 -0.85 -6.01 0.21
CA ALA A 589 -0.73 -6.07 -1.25
C ALA A 589 0.10 -4.90 -1.83
N GLY A 590 0.22 -3.79 -1.10
CA GLY A 590 1.06 -2.67 -1.50
C GLY A 590 2.56 -3.00 -1.39
N TYR A 591 2.99 -3.63 -0.28
CA TYR A 591 4.36 -4.15 -0.15
C TYR A 591 4.69 -5.16 -1.26
N MET A 592 3.73 -6.04 -1.55
CA MET A 592 3.87 -7.04 -2.60
C MET A 592 4.02 -6.40 -3.99
N LEU A 593 3.29 -5.30 -4.26
CA LEU A 593 3.44 -4.56 -5.51
C LEU A 593 4.79 -3.86 -5.60
N ASN A 594 5.28 -3.27 -4.50
CA ASN A 594 6.63 -2.68 -4.42
C ASN A 594 7.69 -3.73 -4.79
N GLY A 595 7.62 -4.92 -4.17
CA GLY A 595 8.55 -6.03 -4.44
C GLY A 595 8.45 -6.55 -5.88
N VAL A 596 7.25 -6.60 -6.48
CA VAL A 596 7.06 -6.93 -7.91
C VAL A 596 7.75 -5.91 -8.81
N ILE A 597 7.56 -4.61 -8.53
CA ILE A 597 8.20 -3.52 -9.28
C ILE A 597 9.73 -3.62 -9.18
N GLN A 598 10.27 -3.84 -7.99
CA GLN A 598 11.71 -3.98 -7.76
C GLN A 598 12.28 -5.24 -8.42
N SER A 599 11.53 -6.34 -8.41
CA SER A 599 11.87 -7.57 -9.14
C SER A 599 11.96 -7.31 -10.65
N MET A 600 10.97 -6.62 -11.23
CA MET A 600 10.99 -6.24 -12.65
C MET A 600 12.19 -5.37 -13.02
N ARG A 601 12.53 -4.38 -12.17
CA ARG A 601 13.66 -3.48 -12.40
C ARG A 601 15.03 -4.16 -12.36
N THR A 602 15.19 -5.14 -11.47
CA THR A 602 16.49 -5.79 -11.20
C THR A 602 16.65 -7.12 -11.93
N GLY A 603 15.54 -7.73 -12.36
CA GLY A 603 15.49 -9.11 -12.83
C GLY A 603 15.70 -10.15 -11.71
N LEU A 604 15.78 -9.74 -10.44
CA LEU A 604 15.87 -10.65 -9.30
C LEU A 604 14.48 -11.12 -8.90
N ILE A 605 14.36 -12.39 -8.51
CA ILE A 605 13.17 -12.94 -7.86
C ILE A 605 13.60 -13.42 -6.46
N PRO A 606 13.18 -12.74 -5.39
CA PRO A 606 13.53 -13.13 -4.03
C PRO A 606 12.97 -14.50 -3.65
N GLY A 607 13.76 -15.27 -2.91
CA GLY A 607 13.31 -16.54 -2.32
C GLY A 607 12.73 -16.35 -0.92
N ASN A 608 11.78 -17.21 -0.54
CA ASN A 608 11.34 -17.34 0.85
C ASN A 608 12.43 -18.03 1.68
N ARG A 609 13.25 -17.28 2.41
CA ARG A 609 14.35 -17.88 3.19
C ARG A 609 13.87 -18.75 4.36
N ASN A 610 12.63 -18.57 4.80
CA ASN A 610 11.98 -19.42 5.80
C ASN A 610 11.32 -20.66 5.17
N ALA A 611 11.47 -20.89 3.87
CA ALA A 611 11.03 -22.12 3.21
C ALA A 611 11.96 -23.30 3.52
N ASP A 612 11.99 -23.71 4.80
CA ASP A 612 12.78 -24.84 5.32
C ASP A 612 12.45 -26.15 4.61
N ASN A 613 11.16 -26.47 4.50
CA ASN A 613 10.65 -27.60 3.74
C ASN A 613 9.25 -27.28 3.18
N ILE A 614 9.16 -27.19 1.85
CA ILE A 614 7.88 -26.98 1.17
C ILE A 614 6.91 -28.13 1.51
N ASP A 615 5.65 -27.79 1.75
CA ASP A 615 4.61 -28.77 2.03
C ASP A 615 4.56 -29.85 0.93
N PRO A 616 4.67 -31.15 1.28
CA PRO A 616 4.66 -32.23 0.28
C PRO A 616 3.38 -32.26 -0.56
N ASP A 617 2.25 -31.79 -0.02
CA ASP A 617 0.99 -31.65 -0.78
C ASP A 617 1.15 -30.72 -1.99
N PHE A 618 2.12 -29.80 -1.96
CA PHE A 618 2.28 -28.79 -2.99
C PHE A 618 2.94 -29.34 -4.26
N LYS A 619 3.45 -30.58 -4.22
CA LYS A 619 3.96 -31.29 -5.41
C LYS A 619 2.92 -31.46 -6.52
N GLN A 620 1.63 -31.39 -6.18
CA GLN A 620 0.54 -31.48 -7.16
C GLN A 620 0.35 -30.21 -8.01
N TYR A 621 1.00 -29.09 -7.64
CA TYR A 621 0.86 -27.81 -8.32
C TYR A 621 1.92 -27.67 -9.42
N ASP A 622 1.67 -28.33 -10.56
CA ASP A 622 2.58 -28.44 -11.71
C ASP A 622 3.13 -27.11 -12.26
N TYR A 623 2.45 -25.99 -12.01
CA TYR A 623 2.82 -24.67 -12.54
C TYR A 623 3.50 -23.74 -11.52
N ALA A 624 3.62 -24.14 -10.25
CA ALA A 624 4.20 -23.31 -9.19
C ALA A 624 5.62 -23.78 -8.83
N LEU A 625 6.57 -22.83 -8.73
CA LEU A 625 7.92 -23.08 -8.23
C LEU A 625 8.16 -22.27 -6.95
N TYR A 626 8.22 -22.95 -5.82
CA TYR A 626 8.47 -22.31 -4.52
C TYR A 626 9.97 -22.17 -4.28
N LEU A 627 10.46 -20.93 -4.24
CA LEU A 627 11.88 -20.63 -4.10
C LEU A 627 12.26 -20.43 -2.63
N SER A 628 13.37 -21.02 -2.19
CA SER A 628 14.00 -20.72 -0.89
C SER A 628 15.17 -19.74 -0.98
N LYS A 629 15.66 -19.47 -2.19
CA LYS A 629 16.80 -18.60 -2.46
C LYS A 629 16.48 -17.67 -3.61
N THR A 630 17.04 -16.46 -3.56
CA THR A 630 16.94 -15.47 -4.64
C THR A 630 17.58 -16.02 -5.92
N ILE A 631 16.93 -15.77 -7.06
CA ILE A 631 17.45 -16.10 -8.39
C ILE A 631 17.54 -14.84 -9.26
N GLN A 632 18.55 -14.79 -10.13
CA GLN A 632 18.66 -13.77 -11.18
C GLN A 632 18.06 -14.31 -12.47
N THR A 633 17.17 -13.54 -13.08
CA THR A 633 16.56 -13.83 -14.37
C THR A 633 17.13 -12.92 -15.47
N GLN A 634 16.80 -13.22 -16.73
CA GLN A 634 17.10 -12.33 -17.85
C GLN A 634 16.15 -11.14 -17.97
N GLY A 635 15.13 -11.06 -17.10
CA GLY A 635 14.09 -10.05 -17.11
C GLY A 635 12.70 -10.66 -16.86
N ILE A 636 11.80 -9.87 -16.27
CA ILE A 636 10.43 -10.27 -15.95
C ILE A 636 9.48 -9.41 -16.77
N LYS A 637 8.71 -10.04 -17.68
CA LYS A 637 7.79 -9.33 -18.58
C LYS A 637 6.47 -8.98 -17.91
N ALA A 638 5.93 -9.90 -17.13
CA ALA A 638 4.70 -9.72 -16.37
C ALA A 638 4.77 -10.48 -15.04
N ALA A 639 3.96 -10.04 -14.08
CA ALA A 639 3.81 -10.68 -12.78
C ALA A 639 2.34 -10.72 -12.37
N LEU A 640 1.95 -11.78 -11.66
CA LEU A 640 0.63 -11.92 -11.08
C LEU A 640 0.71 -11.67 -9.58
N LEU A 641 -0.16 -10.84 -9.04
CA LEU A 641 -0.24 -10.57 -7.60
C LEU A 641 -1.63 -10.94 -7.11
N THR A 642 -1.72 -11.78 -6.09
CA THR A 642 -3.00 -12.19 -5.48
C THR A 642 -3.06 -11.81 -4.00
N SER A 643 -4.23 -11.39 -3.53
CA SER A 643 -4.46 -11.02 -2.14
C SER A 643 -5.81 -11.55 -1.66
N PHE A 644 -5.88 -12.08 -0.44
CA PHE A 644 -7.09 -12.71 0.10
C PHE A 644 -7.43 -12.12 1.47
N GLY A 645 -8.51 -11.34 1.53
CA GLY A 645 -9.05 -10.76 2.75
C GLY A 645 -10.21 -11.55 3.32
N PHE A 646 -10.36 -11.46 4.65
CA PHE A 646 -11.57 -11.93 5.35
C PHE A 646 -12.81 -11.26 4.75
N GLY A 647 -13.95 -11.97 4.79
CA GLY A 647 -15.19 -11.50 4.18
C GLY A 647 -15.25 -11.75 2.68
N GLN A 648 -14.49 -12.73 2.17
CA GLN A 648 -14.44 -13.08 0.75
C GLN A 648 -13.99 -11.91 -0.12
N VAL A 649 -12.92 -11.22 0.28
CA VAL A 649 -12.34 -10.15 -0.54
C VAL A 649 -11.09 -10.70 -1.23
N GLY A 650 -11.28 -11.34 -2.38
CA GLY A 650 -10.16 -11.70 -3.26
C GLY A 650 -9.78 -10.51 -4.13
N GLY A 651 -8.49 -10.19 -4.20
CA GLY A 651 -7.93 -9.17 -5.09
C GLY A 651 -6.86 -9.76 -5.99
N GLU A 652 -6.80 -9.32 -7.24
CA GLU A 652 -5.77 -9.74 -8.20
C GLU A 652 -5.31 -8.58 -9.07
N LEU A 653 -3.99 -8.48 -9.27
CA LEU A 653 -3.35 -7.53 -10.17
C LEU A 653 -2.46 -8.28 -11.17
N LEU A 654 -2.57 -7.91 -12.45
CA LEU A 654 -1.58 -8.25 -13.48
C LEU A 654 -0.70 -7.03 -13.71
N ILE A 655 0.58 -7.18 -13.41
CA ILE A 655 1.58 -6.14 -13.60
C ILE A 655 2.39 -6.48 -14.85
N VAL A 656 2.61 -5.50 -15.73
CA VAL A 656 3.42 -5.63 -16.95
C VAL A 656 4.61 -4.67 -16.87
N HIS A 657 5.75 -5.13 -17.36
CA HIS A 657 7.00 -4.36 -17.39
C HIS A 657 6.81 -3.06 -18.19
N PRO A 658 7.32 -1.91 -17.71
CA PRO A 658 7.07 -0.60 -18.33
C PRO A 658 7.59 -0.48 -19.76
N ASP A 659 8.64 -1.21 -20.15
CA ASP A 659 9.17 -1.17 -21.53
C ASP A 659 8.18 -1.52 -22.64
N TYR A 660 7.13 -2.30 -22.32
CA TYR A 660 6.08 -2.61 -23.28
C TYR A 660 5.26 -1.38 -23.66
N LEU A 661 5.14 -0.40 -22.75
CA LEU A 661 4.49 0.86 -23.04
C LEU A 661 5.29 1.66 -24.08
N PHE A 662 6.60 1.77 -23.93
CA PHE A 662 7.42 2.59 -24.82
C PHE A 662 7.44 2.04 -26.25
N ALA A 663 7.07 0.77 -26.47
CA ALA A 663 6.86 0.24 -27.82
C ALA A 663 5.56 0.72 -28.49
N ALA A 664 4.61 1.27 -27.71
CA ALA A 664 3.32 1.76 -28.19
C ALA A 664 3.32 3.27 -28.54
N VAL A 665 4.30 4.02 -28.04
CA VAL A 665 4.36 5.49 -28.07
C VAL A 665 5.24 5.98 -29.24
N ASP A 666 4.99 7.19 -29.74
CA ASP A 666 5.78 7.79 -30.82
C ASP A 666 7.23 8.06 -30.37
N PRO A 667 8.24 7.74 -31.20
CA PRO A 667 9.65 7.98 -30.85
C PRO A 667 9.98 9.43 -30.48
N LYS A 668 9.30 10.41 -31.07
CA LYS A 668 9.45 11.83 -30.73
C LYS A 668 8.87 12.13 -29.34
N GLU A 669 7.69 11.61 -29.04
CA GLU A 669 7.08 11.73 -27.70
C GLU A 669 7.97 11.07 -26.64
N ILE A 670 8.56 9.91 -26.93
CA ILE A 670 9.52 9.24 -26.04
C ILE A 670 10.78 10.08 -25.83
N SER A 671 11.32 10.69 -26.89
CA SER A 671 12.46 11.59 -26.78
C SER A 671 12.16 12.77 -25.86
N ASP A 672 10.99 13.40 -26.00
CA ASP A 672 10.61 14.53 -25.17
C ASP A 672 10.28 14.12 -23.72
N TYR A 673 9.65 12.96 -23.53
CA TYR A 673 9.48 12.32 -22.24
C TYR A 673 10.82 12.10 -21.53
N ASN A 674 11.80 11.52 -22.21
CA ASN A 674 13.12 11.22 -21.64
C ASN A 674 13.87 12.50 -21.22
N LYS A 675 13.72 13.60 -21.97
CA LYS A 675 14.29 14.91 -21.58
C LYS A 675 13.67 15.41 -20.27
N LYS A 676 12.33 15.38 -20.16
CA LYS A 676 11.61 15.79 -18.93
C LYS A 676 11.95 14.88 -17.74
N LEU A 677 12.00 13.57 -17.96
CA LEU A 677 12.37 12.59 -16.93
C LEU A 677 13.79 12.83 -16.41
N ALA A 678 14.75 13.09 -17.29
CA ALA A 678 16.13 13.39 -16.90
C ALA A 678 16.21 14.67 -16.04
N GLN A 679 15.47 15.72 -16.40
CA GLN A 679 15.38 16.94 -15.62
C GLN A 679 14.81 16.67 -14.22
N ARG A 680 13.72 15.90 -14.11
CA ARG A 680 13.12 15.52 -12.81
C ARG A 680 14.08 14.72 -11.94
N ARG A 681 14.78 13.73 -12.52
CA ARG A 681 15.76 12.92 -11.79
C ARG A 681 16.91 13.75 -11.21
N ASN A 682 17.37 14.77 -11.94
CA ASN A 682 18.40 15.67 -11.44
C ASN A 682 17.92 16.47 -10.23
N VAL A 683 16.71 17.04 -10.29
CA VAL A 683 16.10 17.79 -9.17
C VAL A 683 15.92 16.90 -7.94
N LEU A 684 15.40 15.68 -8.14
CA LEU A 684 15.25 14.70 -7.07
C LEU A 684 16.57 14.33 -6.40
N SER A 685 17.63 14.09 -7.19
CA SER A 685 18.94 13.70 -6.66
C SER A 685 19.53 14.76 -5.73
N LEU A 686 19.21 16.04 -5.97
CA LEU A 686 19.58 17.15 -5.10
C LEU A 686 18.70 17.15 -3.85
N LEU A 687 17.37 17.15 -3.99
CA LEU A 687 16.44 17.24 -2.87
C LEU A 687 16.53 16.06 -1.89
N ALA A 688 16.67 14.83 -2.39
CA ALA A 688 16.79 13.64 -1.52
C ALA A 688 17.99 13.74 -0.56
N ARG A 689 19.09 14.37 -0.99
CA ARG A 689 20.26 14.64 -0.13
C ARG A 689 19.95 15.72 0.90
N TYR A 690 19.33 16.83 0.50
CA TYR A 690 19.05 17.95 1.39
C TYR A 690 17.95 17.66 2.43
N SER A 691 16.85 17.02 2.05
CA SER A 691 15.68 16.80 2.92
C SER A 691 15.92 15.77 4.01
N CYS A 692 16.72 14.73 3.74
CA CYS A 692 17.15 13.77 4.77
C CYS A 692 18.03 14.45 5.85
N TRP A 693 18.83 15.44 5.45
CA TRP A 693 19.73 16.15 6.36
C TRP A 693 19.05 17.19 7.25
N GLN A 694 17.90 17.74 6.83
CA GLN A 694 17.18 18.79 7.54
C GLN A 694 15.87 18.34 8.21
N SER A 695 15.51 17.05 8.13
CA SER A 695 14.24 16.53 8.65
C SER A 695 13.02 17.29 8.09
N SER A 696 13.01 17.58 6.79
CA SER A 696 12.01 18.43 6.12
C SER A 696 11.23 17.70 5.01
N ILE A 697 11.27 16.37 4.99
CA ILE A 697 10.66 15.55 3.92
C ILE A 697 9.14 15.80 3.81
N CYS A 698 8.44 15.96 4.94
CA CYS A 698 7.00 16.18 5.03
C CYS A 698 6.60 17.64 5.31
N SER A 699 7.53 18.60 5.31
CA SER A 699 7.20 19.97 5.66
C SER A 699 6.49 20.68 4.49
N GLY A 700 5.16 20.82 4.58
CA GLY A 700 4.35 21.68 3.70
C GLY A 700 4.52 23.18 3.96
N GLN A 701 5.45 23.59 4.84
CA GLN A 701 5.75 25.00 5.07
C GLN A 701 6.62 25.54 3.94
N ARG A 702 6.07 26.53 3.21
CA ARG A 702 6.85 27.48 2.42
C ARG A 702 7.86 28.19 3.33
N SER A 703 9.02 27.59 3.58
CA SER A 703 10.17 28.38 3.99
C SER A 703 10.65 29.11 2.74
N SER A 704 10.37 30.40 2.68
CA SER A 704 10.84 31.38 1.69
C SER A 704 12.36 31.59 1.72
N THR A 705 13.14 30.52 1.97
CA THR A 705 14.59 30.59 2.17
C THR A 705 15.23 29.28 1.70
N ILE A 706 15.13 29.00 0.40
CA ILE A 706 15.99 28.02 -0.28
C ILE A 706 16.63 28.75 -1.45
N TYR A 707 17.80 29.37 -1.19
CA TYR A 707 18.79 29.70 -2.20
C TYR A 707 20.19 29.49 -1.59
N CYS A 708 21.04 28.84 -2.38
CA CYS A 708 22.45 28.47 -2.20
C CYS A 708 22.73 27.15 -1.44
#